data_AF-A0A2T0K5Z1-F1
#
_entry.id   AF-A0A2T0K5Z1-F1
#
_cell.length_a   1.000
_cell.length_b   1.000
_cell.length_c   1.000
_cell.angle_alpha   90.00
_cell.angle_beta   90.00
_cell.angle_gamma   90.00
#
_symmetry.space_group_name_H-M   'P 1'
#
loop_
_entity.id
_entity.type
_entity.pdbx_description
1 polymer ?
#
loop_
_entity_poly.entity_id
_entity_poly.type
_entity_poly.pdbx_seq_one_letter_code
_entity_poly.pdbx_strand_id
1 'polypeptide(L)'
;MATDQEIAGPHGPVAVRIYEPAGPAGAVLVWAHGGAFRHGDLDMPEADHVAAELARRADAIVVSVGYRLAVGGVRYPVPVDDVHAVWTWVTGREDLPARKAIGGASAGASLALATALRSREHVVPDLILLAYPFLHFPTPTLGHGRSLEGIEDMVRNYVGRISDIPADALPGSARFDGLPAVHILLSEDDDLRPSGELLERQLREAGVPSETFVAPGTTHGHLNRPHDAPAADDASLGFFASALRVPRKAPEWLRRDGEARIEFGADYNPEQWPREVWAEDVRAMREAGVTIVSLGIFSWARLEPAEGRYDFGWLDEVVDLLHANGVLVDLATPTASLPPWLTTKHPEILPVDREGRTVWPGARQHWRPTSPVFREHALRLVRAIANRYAGHPALAAWHVSNELGCHNVHDYSDDAARAFRVWLRERYVTLDMLNAAWGTDFWSQRYGEWEQILPPRHANGPVNPTQQLDFKRFSSDALKDHYLAERRILREITPDVPVTTNFMVAGDINGMNYPDWAAEVDFVANDHYIGHGTQALDELSFSANLCGNLIAGRPWFLMEHSTSAVNWRPVNPPKLPGDLARDSLTHVAHGADGVCFFQWRASRAGAEKYHSAMVPHAGEQSAIFQAVTELGGRLRSLSGVAGLSRTPAQVAVVVDYESWWASELDSHPTDRLRYRQEALDWYTALLDLGIRADVVPVAADLTGYRLVVAPILHVVPAPLRERLEEYTGGGGHLVTTYFSGIVDENDHAWLGGYPGALRDLLGVRVEEFAPLPDGVSVPLTNGAAGSLWSERVEVTDPAAKVLAAYADGGAAVTRREVGGGSAAYVSTRLGPQGLRLILEDLLTPAGVVSELPPGLRGKVELAIRGPVRFLINRTDEPVGLSDLPGAPESLPGRGVAVIPV
;
A
#
# COMPACT_ATOMS: atom_id res chain seq x y z
N MET A 1 11.62 22.54 -25.96
CA MET A 1 12.16 23.60 -26.85
C MET A 1 12.63 24.75 -25.98
N ALA A 2 13.61 25.55 -26.40
CA ALA A 2 14.06 26.74 -25.65
C ALA A 2 13.72 28.02 -26.43
N THR A 3 13.27 29.08 -25.76
CA THR A 3 12.95 30.37 -26.40
C THR A 3 13.33 31.54 -25.50
N ASP A 4 14.04 32.50 -26.06
CA ASP A 4 14.48 33.72 -25.36
C ASP A 4 13.43 34.82 -25.47
N GLN A 5 13.18 35.50 -24.35
CA GLN A 5 12.22 36.59 -24.25
C GLN A 5 12.73 37.67 -23.29
N GLU A 6 12.29 38.91 -23.48
CA GLU A 6 12.44 39.97 -22.49
C GLU A 6 11.10 40.23 -21.77
N ILE A 7 11.15 40.32 -20.44
CA ILE A 7 10.00 40.69 -19.60
C ILE A 7 10.23 42.04 -18.94
N ALA A 8 9.17 42.82 -18.74
CA ALA A 8 9.29 44.14 -18.15
C ALA A 8 9.68 44.05 -16.67
N GLY A 9 10.82 44.64 -16.30
CA GLY A 9 11.28 44.76 -14.91
C GLY A 9 11.31 46.22 -14.44
N PRO A 10 11.37 46.45 -13.11
CA PRO A 10 11.34 47.79 -12.52
C PRO A 10 12.56 48.67 -12.87
N HIS A 11 13.67 48.05 -13.30
CA HIS A 11 14.88 48.77 -13.74
C HIS A 11 15.21 48.51 -15.23
N GLY A 12 14.18 48.22 -16.03
CA GLY A 12 14.29 47.89 -17.46
C GLY A 12 14.01 46.41 -17.76
N PRO A 13 14.03 46.01 -19.04
CA PRO A 13 13.76 44.63 -19.44
C PRO A 13 14.70 43.62 -18.77
N VAL A 14 14.16 42.46 -18.39
CA VAL A 14 14.89 41.32 -17.82
C VAL A 14 14.86 40.19 -18.84
N ALA A 15 16.03 39.67 -19.20
CA ALA A 15 16.13 38.55 -20.13
C ALA A 15 15.73 37.24 -19.43
N VAL A 16 14.91 36.43 -20.09
CA VAL A 16 14.54 35.08 -19.66
C VAL A 16 14.67 34.09 -20.81
N ARG A 17 14.99 32.83 -20.48
CA ARG A 17 14.93 31.70 -21.41
C ARG A 17 13.91 30.69 -20.90
N ILE A 18 12.94 30.35 -21.74
CA ILE A 18 11.82 29.47 -21.42
C ILE A 18 12.09 28.10 -22.04
N TYR A 19 12.09 27.06 -21.21
CA TYR A 19 12.25 25.67 -21.62
C TYR A 19 10.91 24.95 -21.49
N GLU A 20 10.42 24.41 -22.59
CA GLU A 20 9.18 23.65 -22.64
C GLU A 20 9.46 22.14 -22.75
N PRO A 21 8.70 21.31 -22.01
CA PRO A 21 8.75 19.85 -22.14
C PRO A 21 8.18 19.38 -23.48
N ALA A 22 8.39 18.11 -23.82
CA ALA A 22 7.83 17.53 -25.04
C ALA A 22 6.31 17.26 -24.94
N GLY A 23 5.81 17.04 -23.72
CA GLY A 23 4.39 16.81 -23.41
C GLY A 23 3.76 18.00 -22.67
N PRO A 24 2.49 17.88 -22.25
CA PRO A 24 1.83 18.92 -21.47
C PRO A 24 2.51 19.09 -20.11
N ALA A 25 2.85 20.34 -19.78
CA ALA A 25 3.54 20.67 -18.54
C ALA A 25 2.61 20.59 -17.31
N GLY A 26 3.07 19.95 -16.24
CA GLY A 26 2.36 19.88 -14.96
C GLY A 26 2.69 21.02 -14.00
N ALA A 27 3.85 21.65 -14.15
CA ALA A 27 4.31 22.75 -13.30
C ALA A 27 5.07 23.81 -14.10
N VAL A 28 5.27 24.98 -13.50
CA VAL A 28 6.23 25.99 -13.97
C VAL A 28 7.22 26.34 -12.87
N LEU A 29 8.51 26.43 -13.21
CA LEU A 29 9.60 26.80 -12.31
C LEU A 29 10.27 28.10 -12.79
N VAL A 30 10.39 29.10 -11.91
CA VAL A 30 11.31 30.23 -12.12
C VAL A 30 12.68 29.88 -11.53
N TRP A 31 13.73 29.89 -12.33
CA TRP A 31 15.07 29.46 -11.94
C TRP A 31 16.10 30.59 -12.05
N ALA A 32 16.81 30.89 -10.95
CA ALA A 32 17.87 31.89 -10.91
C ALA A 32 19.26 31.23 -10.74
N HIS A 33 20.17 31.52 -11.67
CA HIS A 33 21.55 30.98 -11.62
C HIS A 33 22.40 31.61 -10.49
N GLY A 34 23.48 30.94 -10.12
CA GLY A 34 24.46 31.42 -9.14
C GLY A 34 25.46 32.40 -9.72
N GLY A 35 26.74 32.29 -9.33
CA GLY A 35 27.80 33.18 -9.80
C GLY A 35 28.10 34.39 -8.89
N ALA A 36 27.89 34.23 -7.58
CA ALA A 36 28.32 35.20 -6.56
C ALA A 36 27.75 36.61 -6.76
N PHE A 37 26.53 36.73 -7.32
CA PHE A 37 25.88 37.97 -7.75
C PHE A 37 26.64 38.77 -8.83
N ARG A 38 27.81 38.32 -9.29
CA ARG A 38 28.75 39.10 -10.13
C ARG A 38 29.00 38.49 -11.50
N HIS A 39 28.68 37.21 -11.68
CA HIS A 39 28.97 36.42 -12.86
C HIS A 39 27.76 35.55 -13.21
N GLY A 40 27.70 35.08 -14.46
CA GLY A 40 26.64 34.21 -14.96
C GLY A 40 25.75 34.91 -15.99
N ASP A 41 25.12 34.08 -16.80
CA ASP A 41 24.18 34.44 -17.85
C ASP A 41 23.29 33.22 -18.13
N LEU A 42 22.43 33.33 -19.14
CA LEU A 42 21.51 32.26 -19.54
C LEU A 42 22.20 31.09 -20.26
N ASP A 43 23.48 31.23 -20.66
CA ASP A 43 24.25 30.20 -21.38
C ASP A 43 25.16 29.39 -20.44
N MET A 44 25.32 29.84 -19.19
CA MET A 44 26.00 29.11 -18.12
C MET A 44 25.31 27.75 -17.88
N PRO A 45 26.05 26.62 -17.74
CA PRO A 45 25.43 25.30 -17.50
C PRO A 45 24.47 25.25 -16.30
N GLU A 46 24.79 25.95 -15.20
CA GLU A 46 23.89 26.06 -14.04
C GLU A 46 22.55 26.77 -14.33
N ALA A 47 22.47 27.51 -15.43
CA ALA A 47 21.26 28.11 -15.96
C ALA A 47 20.63 27.24 -17.07
N ASP A 48 21.42 26.86 -18.09
CA ASP A 48 20.92 26.23 -19.32
C ASP A 48 20.68 24.73 -19.17
N HIS A 49 21.72 23.98 -18.78
CA HIS A 49 21.65 22.52 -18.60
C HIS A 49 20.64 22.14 -17.53
N VAL A 50 20.66 22.84 -16.39
CA VAL A 50 19.71 22.61 -15.29
C VAL A 50 18.27 22.85 -15.75
N ALA A 51 17.99 23.97 -16.43
CA ALA A 51 16.63 24.28 -16.87
C ALA A 51 16.14 23.31 -17.95
N ALA A 52 17.00 22.93 -18.90
CA ALA A 52 16.67 21.94 -19.92
C ALA A 52 16.36 20.56 -19.31
N GLU A 53 17.19 20.09 -18.37
CA GLU A 53 17.00 18.79 -17.74
C GLU A 53 15.79 18.78 -16.80
N LEU A 54 15.55 19.83 -16.02
CA LEU A 54 14.36 19.91 -15.18
C LEU A 54 13.07 19.99 -16.01
N ALA A 55 13.08 20.73 -17.13
CA ALA A 55 11.94 20.76 -18.04
C ALA A 55 11.62 19.36 -18.58
N ARG A 56 12.66 18.62 -19.00
CA ARG A 56 12.55 17.27 -19.54
C ARG A 56 12.13 16.24 -18.48
N ARG A 57 12.74 16.25 -17.30
CA ARG A 57 12.55 15.22 -16.26
C ARG A 57 11.27 15.40 -15.46
N ALA A 58 10.84 16.65 -15.23
CA ALA A 58 9.68 16.94 -14.40
C ALA A 58 8.39 17.19 -15.19
N ASP A 59 8.45 17.17 -16.53
CA ASP A 59 7.37 17.64 -17.41
C ASP A 59 6.92 19.05 -16.98
N ALA A 60 7.87 19.98 -16.86
CA ALA A 60 7.65 21.32 -16.34
C ALA A 60 8.14 22.38 -17.32
N ILE A 61 7.49 23.55 -17.33
CA ILE A 61 8.05 24.73 -17.98
C ILE A 61 9.10 25.32 -17.04
N VAL A 62 10.31 25.58 -17.52
CA VAL A 62 11.34 26.27 -16.70
C VAL A 62 11.64 27.63 -17.31
N VAL A 63 11.51 28.69 -16.53
CA VAL A 63 11.83 30.07 -16.89
C VAL A 63 13.14 30.45 -16.20
N SER A 64 14.25 30.32 -16.92
CA SER A 64 15.58 30.69 -16.43
C SER A 64 15.77 32.21 -16.51
N VAL A 65 16.29 32.81 -15.45
CA VAL A 65 16.33 34.28 -15.26
C VAL A 65 17.76 34.82 -15.43
N GLY A 66 17.96 35.69 -16.41
CA GLY A 66 19.18 36.48 -16.60
C GLY A 66 19.12 37.79 -15.81
N TYR A 67 19.09 37.70 -14.48
CA TYR A 67 18.98 38.88 -13.60
C TYR A 67 20.20 39.79 -13.72
N ARG A 68 20.02 41.11 -13.51
CA ARG A 68 21.15 42.05 -13.56
C ARG A 68 22.15 41.76 -12.44
N LEU A 69 23.41 41.54 -12.82
CA LEU A 69 24.51 41.26 -11.90
C LEU A 69 24.91 42.52 -11.13
N ALA A 70 25.37 42.36 -9.88
CA ALA A 70 25.91 43.40 -9.02
C ALA A 70 27.30 43.87 -9.48
N VAL A 71 27.40 44.43 -10.68
CA VAL A 71 28.60 45.01 -11.28
C VAL A 71 28.29 46.40 -11.82
N GLY A 72 29.32 47.22 -12.07
CA GLY A 72 29.11 48.53 -12.70
C GLY A 72 28.24 49.51 -11.90
N GLY A 73 28.17 49.36 -10.57
CA GLY A 73 27.35 50.19 -9.68
C GLY A 73 25.99 49.60 -9.32
N VAL A 74 25.59 48.48 -9.94
CA VAL A 74 24.40 47.71 -9.55
C VAL A 74 24.60 47.04 -8.19
N ARG A 75 23.59 47.13 -7.32
CA ARG A 75 23.57 46.58 -5.95
C ARG A 75 22.14 46.15 -5.60
N TYR A 76 21.94 45.50 -4.46
CA TYR A 76 20.62 45.30 -3.86
C TYR A 76 19.82 46.63 -3.85
N PRO A 77 18.52 46.65 -4.19
CA PRO A 77 17.65 45.49 -4.45
C PRO A 77 17.57 45.03 -5.92
N VAL A 78 18.37 45.60 -6.83
CA VAL A 78 18.22 45.39 -8.29
C VAL A 78 18.16 43.90 -8.71
N PRO A 79 19.10 43.01 -8.31
CA PRO A 79 19.05 41.61 -8.74
C PRO A 79 17.80 40.86 -8.27
N VAL A 80 17.35 41.09 -7.03
CA VAL A 80 16.15 40.43 -6.48
C VAL A 80 14.86 41.03 -7.06
N ASP A 81 14.86 42.33 -7.40
CA ASP A 81 13.73 42.96 -8.09
C ASP A 81 13.51 42.34 -9.48
N ASP A 82 14.56 41.93 -10.17
CA ASP A 82 14.45 41.25 -11.46
C ASP A 82 13.84 39.86 -11.35
N VAL A 83 14.33 39.06 -10.40
CA VAL A 83 13.76 37.72 -10.13
C VAL A 83 12.31 37.85 -9.68
N HIS A 84 12.00 38.84 -8.84
CA HIS A 84 10.63 39.13 -8.42
C HIS A 84 9.72 39.60 -9.56
N ALA A 85 10.24 40.37 -10.51
CA ALA A 85 9.49 40.77 -11.71
C ALA A 85 9.14 39.56 -12.58
N VAL A 86 10.08 38.63 -12.79
CA VAL A 86 9.81 37.37 -13.50
C VAL A 86 8.80 36.52 -12.75
N TRP A 87 8.94 36.38 -11.43
CA TRP A 87 7.97 35.65 -10.60
C TRP A 87 6.57 36.24 -10.70
N THR A 88 6.44 37.55 -10.63
CA THR A 88 5.16 38.26 -10.79
C THR A 88 4.56 38.04 -12.19
N TRP A 89 5.41 38.06 -13.23
CA TRP A 89 5.00 37.77 -14.59
C TRP A 89 4.49 36.33 -14.78
N VAL A 90 5.20 35.34 -14.23
CA VAL A 90 4.79 33.92 -14.27
C VAL A 90 3.50 33.69 -13.48
N THR A 91 3.40 34.28 -12.28
CA THR A 91 2.24 34.08 -11.40
C THR A 91 0.98 34.75 -11.93
N GLY A 92 1.09 35.87 -12.64
CA GLY A 92 -0.02 36.56 -13.29
C GLY A 92 -0.55 35.91 -14.57
N ARG A 93 0.06 34.81 -15.05
CA ARG A 93 -0.37 34.09 -16.25
C ARG A 93 -1.28 32.91 -15.91
N GLU A 94 -2.44 32.88 -16.58
CA GLU A 94 -3.43 31.80 -16.47
C GLU A 94 -3.19 30.66 -17.47
N ASP A 95 -2.39 30.91 -18.51
CA ASP A 95 -2.06 29.94 -19.54
C ASP A 95 -0.86 29.05 -19.18
N LEU A 96 -0.30 29.23 -17.99
CA LEU A 96 0.74 28.37 -17.41
C LEU A 96 0.13 27.37 -16.40
N PRO A 97 0.83 26.25 -16.12
CA PRO A 97 0.35 25.26 -15.15
C PRO A 97 0.06 25.87 -13.76
N ALA A 98 -0.92 25.28 -13.06
CA ALA A 98 -1.38 25.78 -11.76
C ALA A 98 -0.28 25.70 -10.67
N ARG A 99 0.55 24.64 -10.69
CA ARG A 99 1.66 24.47 -9.76
C ARG A 99 2.85 25.35 -10.17
N LYS A 100 3.21 26.31 -9.31
CA LYS A 100 4.22 27.34 -9.55
C LYS A 100 5.34 27.22 -8.51
N ALA A 101 6.55 26.93 -8.97
CA ALA A 101 7.74 26.79 -8.14
C ALA A 101 8.75 27.91 -8.41
N ILE A 102 9.57 28.21 -7.42
CA ILE A 102 10.71 29.11 -7.57
C ILE A 102 11.98 28.46 -7.03
N GLY A 103 13.11 28.70 -7.67
CA GLY A 103 14.36 28.12 -7.23
C GLY A 103 15.59 28.82 -7.77
N GLY A 104 16.74 28.41 -7.27
CA GLY A 104 18.01 28.88 -7.79
C GLY A 104 19.19 28.19 -7.15
N ALA A 105 20.36 28.54 -7.66
CA ALA A 105 21.64 27.99 -7.23
C ALA A 105 22.52 29.07 -6.58
N SER A 106 23.22 28.73 -5.49
CA SER A 106 24.17 29.62 -4.80
C SER A 106 23.56 31.01 -4.51
N ALA A 107 24.08 32.09 -5.09
CA ALA A 107 23.53 33.44 -5.01
C ALA A 107 22.09 33.56 -5.56
N GLY A 108 21.77 32.82 -6.63
CA GLY A 108 20.42 32.74 -7.18
C GLY A 108 19.44 32.06 -6.22
N ALA A 109 19.90 31.12 -5.40
CA ALA A 109 19.09 30.53 -4.33
C ALA A 109 18.69 31.60 -3.29
N SER A 110 19.58 32.54 -2.97
CA SER A 110 19.28 33.69 -2.12
C SER A 110 18.20 34.58 -2.74
N LEU A 111 18.31 34.89 -4.03
CA LEU A 111 17.34 35.72 -4.76
C LEU A 111 15.97 35.03 -4.85
N ALA A 112 15.94 33.72 -5.10
CA ALA A 112 14.73 32.91 -5.14
C ALA A 112 14.00 32.90 -3.80
N LEU A 113 14.71 32.60 -2.70
CA LEU A 113 14.12 32.58 -1.36
C LEU A 113 13.66 33.98 -0.92
N ALA A 114 14.44 35.02 -1.22
CA ALA A 114 14.03 36.40 -0.97
C ALA A 114 12.76 36.79 -1.76
N THR A 115 12.65 36.36 -3.00
CA THR A 115 11.46 36.57 -3.85
C THR A 115 10.23 35.84 -3.27
N ALA A 116 10.40 34.60 -2.82
CA ALA A 116 9.32 33.84 -2.15
C ALA A 116 8.83 34.56 -0.88
N LEU A 117 9.77 35.04 -0.05
CA LEU A 117 9.46 35.79 1.16
C LEU A 117 8.74 37.12 0.88
N ARG A 118 9.17 37.86 -0.17
CA ARG A 118 8.50 39.09 -0.62
C ARG A 118 7.08 38.85 -1.11
N SER A 119 6.83 37.67 -1.68
CA SER A 119 5.55 37.35 -2.33
C SER A 119 4.54 36.68 -1.40
N ARG A 120 4.93 36.26 -0.19
CA ARG A 120 4.14 35.39 0.69
C ARG A 120 2.76 35.94 1.10
N GLU A 121 2.60 37.27 1.11
CA GLU A 121 1.33 37.93 1.46
C GLU A 121 0.37 38.05 0.27
N HIS A 122 0.82 37.68 -0.94
CA HIS A 122 0.07 37.86 -2.18
C HIS A 122 -0.04 36.57 -2.99
N VAL A 123 1.11 35.98 -3.35
CA VAL A 123 1.20 34.73 -4.11
C VAL A 123 2.34 33.90 -3.54
N VAL A 124 1.98 32.89 -2.75
CA VAL A 124 2.92 31.93 -2.19
C VAL A 124 3.28 30.90 -3.27
N PRO A 125 4.57 30.61 -3.52
CA PRO A 125 4.94 29.49 -4.39
C PRO A 125 4.40 28.16 -3.82
N ASP A 126 4.18 27.16 -4.67
CA ASP A 126 3.82 25.80 -4.22
C ASP A 126 5.05 25.01 -3.75
N LEU A 127 6.25 25.44 -4.17
CA LEU A 127 7.51 24.72 -3.94
C LEU A 127 8.71 25.67 -4.08
N ILE A 128 9.72 25.47 -3.22
CA ILE A 128 11.00 26.19 -3.30
C ILE A 128 12.16 25.20 -3.50
N LEU A 129 13.01 25.43 -4.51
CA LEU A 129 14.16 24.56 -4.85
C LEU A 129 15.49 25.32 -4.71
N LEU A 130 16.35 24.91 -3.78
CA LEU A 130 17.58 25.65 -3.45
C LEU A 130 18.82 24.77 -3.61
N ALA A 131 19.68 25.09 -4.59
CA ALA A 131 20.96 24.40 -4.78
C ALA A 131 22.10 25.12 -4.07
N TYR A 132 22.82 24.39 -3.20
CA TYR A 132 23.97 24.80 -2.39
C TYR A 132 23.86 26.26 -1.95
N PRO A 133 22.83 26.61 -1.16
CA PRO A 133 22.36 27.98 -1.06
C PRO A 133 23.26 28.84 -0.16
N PHE A 134 23.55 30.07 -0.61
CA PHE A 134 24.24 31.08 0.19
C PHE A 134 23.23 32.05 0.83
N LEU A 135 22.85 31.84 2.09
CA LEU A 135 21.73 32.58 2.71
C LEU A 135 22.14 33.40 3.94
N HIS A 136 23.27 33.07 4.55
CA HIS A 136 23.69 33.61 5.84
C HIS A 136 24.99 34.41 5.70
N PHE A 137 25.05 35.58 6.34
CA PHE A 137 26.29 36.31 6.56
C PHE A 137 26.35 36.86 7.99
N PRO A 138 27.44 36.63 8.76
CA PRO A 138 28.58 35.77 8.41
C PRO A 138 28.15 34.30 8.19
N THR A 139 28.86 33.58 7.32
CA THR A 139 28.55 32.17 7.03
C THR A 139 28.70 31.34 8.31
N PRO A 140 27.74 30.47 8.66
CA PRO A 140 27.84 29.64 9.85
C PRO A 140 28.98 28.62 9.73
N THR A 141 29.63 28.29 10.84
CA THR A 141 30.67 27.26 10.90
C THR A 141 30.19 26.07 11.71
N LEU A 142 30.14 24.88 11.11
CA LEU A 142 29.74 23.63 11.77
C LEU A 142 30.92 22.65 11.95
N GLY A 143 32.12 23.17 12.23
CA GLY A 143 33.25 22.35 12.71
C GLY A 143 34.40 22.09 11.74
N HIS A 144 34.42 22.67 10.53
CA HIS A 144 35.57 22.60 9.63
C HIS A 144 36.11 24.01 9.33
N GLY A 145 37.23 24.36 9.97
CA GLY A 145 37.85 25.69 9.88
C GLY A 145 38.58 25.93 8.56
N ARG A 146 37.83 26.28 7.50
CA ARG A 146 38.39 26.77 6.23
C ARG A 146 38.11 28.28 6.05
N SER A 147 39.00 28.95 5.33
CA SER A 147 39.09 30.42 5.23
C SER A 147 37.93 31.04 4.44
N LEU A 148 37.38 32.15 4.94
CA LEU A 148 36.28 32.93 4.35
C LEU A 148 36.75 34.04 3.37
N GLU A 149 38.00 34.00 2.90
CA GLU A 149 38.56 35.03 2.01
C GLU A 149 37.77 35.12 0.69
N GLY A 150 37.03 36.22 0.51
CA GLY A 150 36.25 36.54 -0.70
C GLY A 150 34.72 36.62 -0.51
N ILE A 151 34.15 36.02 0.54
CA ILE A 151 32.70 36.09 0.83
C ILE A 151 32.32 37.49 1.31
N GLU A 152 33.13 38.11 2.18
CA GLU A 152 32.87 39.48 2.63
C GLU A 152 32.84 40.48 1.46
N ASP A 153 33.79 40.37 0.53
CA ASP A 153 33.82 41.23 -0.65
C ASP A 153 32.63 40.99 -1.57
N MET A 154 32.20 39.73 -1.73
CA MET A 154 30.98 39.39 -2.46
C MET A 154 29.75 40.06 -1.82
N VAL A 155 29.57 39.91 -0.51
CA VAL A 155 28.42 40.46 0.21
C VAL A 155 28.47 42.00 0.20
N ARG A 156 29.62 42.60 0.50
CA ARG A 156 29.82 44.06 0.45
C ARG A 156 29.58 44.62 -0.95
N ASN A 157 29.96 43.89 -1.99
CA ASN A 157 29.67 44.28 -3.36
C ASN A 157 28.15 44.27 -3.64
N TYR A 158 27.47 43.19 -3.27
CA TYR A 158 26.03 43.07 -3.48
C TYR A 158 25.19 44.04 -2.64
N VAL A 159 25.38 44.08 -1.32
CA VAL A 159 24.54 44.87 -0.39
C VAL A 159 25.06 46.29 -0.14
N GLY A 160 26.26 46.64 -0.59
CA GLY A 160 26.88 47.94 -0.30
C GLY A 160 27.59 48.01 1.05
N ARG A 161 26.93 47.57 2.11
CA ARG A 161 27.45 47.68 3.49
C ARG A 161 27.05 46.47 4.32
N ILE A 162 28.05 45.78 4.87
CA ILE A 162 27.84 44.54 5.65
C ILE A 162 27.35 44.77 7.09
N SER A 163 27.36 46.01 7.59
CA SER A 163 26.94 46.32 8.96
C SER A 163 25.42 46.44 9.12
N ASP A 164 24.67 46.38 8.02
CA ASP A 164 23.22 46.59 7.98
C ASP A 164 22.65 45.85 6.77
N ILE A 165 22.68 44.51 6.82
CA ILE A 165 22.24 43.66 5.69
C ILE A 165 20.73 43.48 5.78
N PRO A 166 19.96 43.90 4.75
CA PRO A 166 18.53 43.66 4.72
C PRO A 166 18.20 42.17 4.75
N ALA A 167 17.17 41.78 5.52
CA ALA A 167 16.75 40.39 5.63
C ALA A 167 16.25 39.80 4.30
N ASP A 168 15.84 40.63 3.35
CA ASP A 168 15.46 40.21 2.00
C ASP A 168 16.61 40.35 0.98
N ALA A 169 17.80 40.77 1.41
CA ALA A 169 19.03 40.66 0.62
C ALA A 169 19.73 39.32 0.86
N LEU A 170 19.82 38.89 2.13
CA LEU A 170 20.33 37.58 2.54
C LEU A 170 19.33 36.92 3.51
N PRO A 171 18.45 36.03 3.01
CA PRO A 171 17.25 35.60 3.73
C PRO A 171 17.46 34.56 4.84
N GLY A 172 18.69 34.14 5.14
CA GLY A 172 18.97 33.16 6.20
C GLY A 172 18.63 33.64 7.62
N SER A 173 18.43 34.94 7.82
CA SER A 173 17.97 35.51 9.11
C SER A 173 16.50 35.92 9.11
N ALA A 174 15.73 35.59 8.06
CA ALA A 174 14.32 35.91 7.97
C ALA A 174 13.45 34.93 8.77
N ARG A 175 12.16 35.26 8.92
CA ARG A 175 11.15 34.33 9.44
C ARG A 175 10.57 33.50 8.30
N PHE A 176 10.55 32.18 8.46
CA PHE A 176 10.11 31.23 7.43
C PHE A 176 8.67 30.73 7.60
N ASP A 177 7.96 31.19 8.64
CA ASP A 177 6.56 30.82 8.88
C ASP A 177 5.71 31.07 7.61
N GLY A 178 4.91 30.06 7.22
CA GLY A 178 4.01 30.16 6.06
C GLY A 178 4.65 29.93 4.69
N LEU A 179 5.93 29.57 4.63
CA LEU A 179 6.55 29.09 3.38
C LEU A 179 6.02 27.70 3.00
N PRO A 180 5.98 27.37 1.69
CA PRO A 180 5.67 26.02 1.21
C PRO A 180 6.84 25.07 1.45
N ALA A 181 6.71 23.83 0.98
CA ALA A 181 7.79 22.86 1.04
C ALA A 181 9.08 23.37 0.37
N VAL A 182 10.23 23.15 1.03
CA VAL A 182 11.56 23.58 0.55
C VAL A 182 12.47 22.38 0.33
N HIS A 183 13.04 22.25 -0.87
CA HIS A 183 14.00 21.21 -1.20
C HIS A 183 15.41 21.81 -1.31
N ILE A 184 16.34 21.24 -0.54
CA ILE A 184 17.69 21.77 -0.37
C ILE A 184 18.69 20.76 -0.94
N LEU A 185 19.32 21.10 -2.06
CA LEU A 185 20.45 20.33 -2.60
C LEU A 185 21.74 20.87 -1.99
N LEU A 186 22.56 20.03 -1.38
CA LEU A 186 23.86 20.40 -0.81
C LEU A 186 24.98 19.66 -1.52
N SER A 187 26.14 20.29 -1.63
CA SER A 187 27.38 19.61 -2.04
C SER A 187 28.13 19.11 -0.82
N GLU A 188 28.62 17.87 -0.87
CA GLU A 188 29.31 17.24 0.27
C GLU A 188 30.52 18.04 0.74
N ASP A 189 31.37 18.45 -0.21
CA ASP A 189 32.62 19.20 -0.01
C ASP A 189 32.44 20.69 -0.37
N ASP A 190 31.55 21.38 0.34
CA ASP A 190 31.22 22.79 0.11
C ASP A 190 31.36 23.65 1.38
N ASP A 191 32.14 24.73 1.28
CA ASP A 191 32.33 25.69 2.38
C ASP A 191 31.04 26.48 2.72
N LEU A 192 30.06 26.53 1.81
CA LEU A 192 28.74 27.11 2.05
C LEU A 192 27.69 26.11 2.52
N ARG A 193 27.99 24.80 2.55
CA ARG A 193 27.08 23.75 3.05
C ARG A 193 26.47 24.07 4.42
N PRO A 194 27.23 24.60 5.41
CA PRO A 194 26.63 24.96 6.70
C PRO A 194 25.48 25.97 6.61
N SER A 195 25.44 26.82 5.58
CA SER A 195 24.33 27.76 5.37
C SER A 195 23.03 27.02 5.02
N GLY A 196 23.11 25.96 4.21
CA GLY A 196 21.95 25.13 3.88
C GLY A 196 21.53 24.20 5.02
N GLU A 197 22.49 23.62 5.75
CA GLU A 197 22.18 22.80 6.93
C GLU A 197 21.56 23.61 8.07
N LEU A 198 21.95 24.89 8.22
CA LEU A 198 21.29 25.79 9.17
C LEU A 198 19.86 26.12 8.72
N LEU A 199 19.65 26.37 7.42
CA LEU A 199 18.31 26.61 6.87
C LEU A 199 17.36 25.44 7.17
N GLU A 200 17.80 24.18 6.95
CA GLU A 200 16.97 23.00 7.22
C GLU A 200 16.47 22.98 8.68
N ARG A 201 17.34 23.31 9.64
CA ARG A 201 16.95 23.39 11.06
C ARG A 201 15.96 24.51 11.31
N GLN A 202 16.19 25.69 10.72
CA GLN A 202 15.29 26.84 10.86
C GLN A 202 13.90 26.56 10.24
N LEU A 203 13.83 25.85 9.11
CA LEU A 203 12.56 25.43 8.49
C LEU A 203 11.81 24.44 9.38
N ARG A 204 12.53 23.46 9.94
CA ARG A 204 11.97 22.49 10.89
C ARG A 204 11.42 23.15 12.14
N GLU A 205 12.14 24.13 12.69
CA GLU A 205 11.66 24.94 13.83
C GLU A 205 10.41 25.75 13.48
N ALA A 206 10.30 26.25 12.26
CA ALA A 206 9.14 26.99 11.76
C ALA A 206 7.96 26.09 11.31
N GLY A 207 8.08 24.76 11.42
CA GLY A 207 7.07 23.82 10.96
C GLY A 207 6.90 23.76 9.44
N VAL A 208 7.89 24.22 8.67
CA VAL A 208 7.88 24.18 7.21
C VAL A 208 8.43 22.84 6.73
N PRO A 209 7.71 22.08 5.89
CA PRO A 209 8.22 20.83 5.32
C PRO A 209 9.51 21.07 4.53
N SER A 210 10.55 20.28 4.78
CA SER A 210 11.81 20.38 4.05
C SER A 210 12.43 19.02 3.78
N GLU A 211 13.03 18.85 2.60
CA GLU A 211 13.82 17.69 2.23
C GLU A 211 15.21 18.13 1.77
N THR A 212 16.25 17.44 2.24
CA THR A 212 17.64 17.76 1.91
C THR A 212 18.31 16.57 1.22
N PHE A 213 18.98 16.83 0.09
CA PHE A 213 19.84 15.86 -0.59
C PHE A 213 21.29 16.34 -0.59
N VAL A 214 22.21 15.53 -0.08
CA VAL A 214 23.65 15.82 -0.09
C VAL A 214 24.29 15.03 -1.25
N ALA A 215 24.74 15.74 -2.28
CA ALA A 215 25.39 15.16 -3.45
C ALA A 215 26.83 14.70 -3.12
N PRO A 216 27.09 13.38 -3.07
CA PRO A 216 28.39 12.85 -2.62
C PRO A 216 29.54 13.21 -3.58
N GLY A 217 30.71 13.53 -3.02
CA GLY A 217 31.93 13.85 -3.75
C GLY A 217 31.88 15.12 -4.58
N THR A 218 30.90 16.01 -4.35
CA THR A 218 30.73 17.25 -5.11
C THR A 218 31.22 18.47 -4.34
N THR A 219 31.72 19.46 -5.08
CA THR A 219 32.13 20.79 -4.56
C THR A 219 31.10 21.85 -4.95
N HIS A 220 31.18 23.03 -4.34
CA HIS A 220 30.26 24.15 -4.63
C HIS A 220 30.08 24.41 -6.13
N GLY A 221 28.83 24.66 -6.56
CA GLY A 221 28.53 24.97 -7.96
C GLY A 221 28.69 23.79 -8.92
N HIS A 222 28.52 22.54 -8.45
CA HIS A 222 28.73 21.36 -9.30
C HIS A 222 27.76 21.28 -10.50
N LEU A 223 26.54 21.83 -10.40
CA LEU A 223 25.62 21.87 -11.55
C LEU A 223 26.12 22.78 -12.68
N ASN A 224 27.09 23.66 -12.40
CA ASN A 224 27.77 24.43 -13.42
C ASN A 224 28.86 23.64 -14.17
N ARG A 225 29.15 22.42 -13.70
CA ARG A 225 30.22 21.54 -14.20
C ARG A 225 29.68 20.11 -14.31
N PRO A 226 28.62 19.88 -15.11
CA PRO A 226 27.90 18.60 -15.14
C PRO A 226 28.79 17.41 -15.58
N HIS A 227 29.93 17.68 -16.21
CA HIS A 227 30.89 16.66 -16.65
C HIS A 227 31.90 16.24 -15.57
N ASP A 228 32.08 17.02 -14.49
CA ASP A 228 33.04 16.71 -13.43
C ASP A 228 32.58 15.50 -12.59
N ALA A 229 31.26 15.38 -12.36
CA ALA A 229 30.65 14.29 -11.61
C ALA A 229 29.26 13.91 -12.16
N PRO A 230 29.18 13.25 -13.33
CA PRO A 230 27.91 13.02 -14.04
C PRO A 230 26.84 12.28 -13.23
N ALA A 231 27.24 11.32 -12.39
CA ALA A 231 26.31 10.57 -11.55
C ALA A 231 25.72 11.43 -10.43
N ALA A 232 26.51 12.34 -9.86
CA ALA A 232 26.05 13.24 -8.81
C ALA A 232 25.17 14.37 -9.40
N ASP A 233 25.51 14.85 -10.60
CA ASP A 233 24.66 15.78 -11.37
C ASP A 233 23.30 15.15 -11.68
N ASP A 234 23.30 13.91 -12.19
CA ASP A 234 22.07 13.16 -12.49
C ASP A 234 21.19 12.95 -11.25
N ALA A 235 21.79 12.57 -10.12
CA ALA A 235 21.07 12.40 -8.86
C ALA A 235 20.49 13.73 -8.34
N SER A 236 21.25 14.81 -8.44
CA SER A 236 20.85 16.15 -8.00
C SER A 236 19.68 16.70 -8.83
N LEU A 237 19.73 16.54 -10.16
CA LEU A 237 18.63 16.89 -11.05
C LEU A 237 17.42 15.98 -10.86
N GLY A 238 17.65 14.69 -10.57
CA GLY A 238 16.59 13.75 -10.20
C GLY A 238 15.85 14.17 -8.92
N PHE A 239 16.58 14.59 -7.90
CA PHE A 239 16.02 15.11 -6.65
C PHE A 239 15.07 16.29 -6.90
N PHE A 240 15.52 17.34 -7.58
CA PHE A 240 14.65 18.48 -7.91
C PHE A 240 13.52 18.16 -8.87
N ALA A 241 13.76 17.34 -9.89
CA ALA A 241 12.73 16.94 -10.83
C ALA A 241 11.61 16.16 -10.15
N SER A 242 11.94 15.29 -9.20
CA SER A 242 10.97 14.53 -8.42
C SER A 242 10.06 15.43 -7.58
N ALA A 243 10.63 16.48 -6.96
CA ALA A 243 9.90 17.47 -6.19
C ALA A 243 8.95 18.30 -7.08
N LEU A 244 9.44 18.72 -8.25
CA LEU A 244 8.74 19.60 -9.19
C LEU A 244 7.60 18.90 -9.94
N ARG A 245 7.76 17.61 -10.26
CA ARG A 245 6.81 16.83 -11.03
C ARG A 245 5.45 16.78 -10.32
N VAL A 246 4.38 17.13 -11.05
CA VAL A 246 3.02 16.87 -10.59
C VAL A 246 2.71 15.40 -10.85
N PRO A 247 2.38 14.59 -9.82
CA PRO A 247 2.01 13.21 -10.04
C PRO A 247 0.77 13.14 -10.93
N ARG A 248 0.90 12.58 -12.14
CA ARG A 248 -0.29 12.10 -12.86
C ARG A 248 -0.79 10.86 -12.12
N LYS A 249 -2.05 10.88 -11.68
CA LYS A 249 -2.68 9.66 -11.15
C LYS A 249 -2.72 8.64 -12.30
N ALA A 250 -2.15 7.45 -12.12
CA ALA A 250 -2.36 6.40 -13.14
C ALA A 250 -3.85 6.11 -13.26
N PRO A 251 -4.28 5.56 -14.41
CA PRO A 251 -5.55 4.85 -14.43
C PRO A 251 -5.62 3.85 -13.26
N GLU A 252 -6.80 3.76 -12.64
CA GLU A 252 -7.08 2.80 -11.55
C GLU A 252 -7.24 1.36 -12.07
N TRP A 253 -6.91 1.12 -13.34
CA TRP A 253 -7.03 -0.16 -14.02
C TRP A 253 -6.01 -0.28 -15.15
N LEU A 254 -5.86 -1.50 -15.66
CA LEU A 254 -4.89 -1.90 -16.70
C LEU A 254 -4.86 -0.97 -17.90
N ARG A 255 -3.66 -0.68 -18.39
CA ARG A 255 -3.44 0.00 -19.67
C ARG A 255 -3.72 -0.98 -20.81
N ARG A 256 -4.81 -0.75 -21.53
CA ARG A 256 -5.19 -1.56 -22.70
C ARG A 256 -6.03 -0.78 -23.70
N ASP A 257 -6.01 -1.25 -24.94
CA ASP A 257 -6.94 -0.81 -25.98
C ASP A 257 -8.24 -1.65 -25.96
N GLY A 258 -9.30 -1.09 -26.56
CA GLY A 258 -10.57 -1.79 -26.79
C GLY A 258 -11.61 -1.70 -25.65
N GLU A 259 -12.63 -2.54 -25.71
CA GLU A 259 -13.74 -2.56 -24.76
C GLU A 259 -13.40 -3.27 -23.44
N ALA A 260 -14.12 -2.92 -22.38
CA ALA A 260 -14.02 -3.57 -21.08
C ALA A 260 -14.34 -5.06 -21.16
N ARG A 261 -13.54 -5.87 -20.46
CA ARG A 261 -13.67 -7.31 -20.35
C ARG A 261 -13.05 -7.79 -19.04
N ILE A 262 -13.41 -9.00 -18.64
CA ILE A 262 -12.71 -9.72 -17.58
C ILE A 262 -11.42 -10.26 -18.19
N GLU A 263 -10.28 -9.88 -17.63
CA GLU A 263 -8.99 -10.42 -18.08
C GLU A 263 -8.80 -11.85 -17.58
N PHE A 264 -8.14 -12.67 -18.39
CA PHE A 264 -7.93 -14.09 -18.11
C PHE A 264 -6.49 -14.48 -18.44
N GLY A 265 -5.81 -15.14 -17.52
CA GLY A 265 -4.37 -15.32 -17.66
C GLY A 265 -3.71 -16.21 -16.64
N ALA A 266 -2.40 -16.04 -16.54
CA ALA A 266 -1.57 -16.72 -15.55
C ALA A 266 -0.18 -16.11 -15.46
N ASP A 267 0.52 -16.47 -14.39
CA ASP A 267 1.98 -16.43 -14.32
C ASP A 267 2.59 -17.17 -15.51
N TYR A 268 3.48 -16.50 -16.23
CA TYR A 268 4.21 -17.07 -17.35
C TYR A 268 5.72 -17.00 -17.12
N ASN A 269 6.33 -18.18 -17.02
CA ASN A 269 7.76 -18.36 -16.76
C ASN A 269 8.48 -18.98 -17.99
N PRO A 270 8.55 -18.26 -19.13
CA PRO A 270 9.19 -18.76 -20.36
C PRO A 270 10.66 -19.13 -20.16
N GLU A 271 11.32 -18.55 -19.16
CA GLU A 271 12.72 -18.81 -18.86
C GLU A 271 13.01 -20.24 -18.39
N GLN A 272 11.98 -20.97 -17.95
CA GLN A 272 12.09 -22.36 -17.51
C GLN A 272 12.08 -23.35 -18.69
N TRP A 273 11.74 -22.86 -19.88
CA TRP A 273 11.48 -23.65 -21.08
C TRP A 273 12.41 -23.25 -22.22
N PRO A 274 12.75 -24.20 -23.12
CA PRO A 274 13.50 -23.86 -24.32
C PRO A 274 12.61 -23.02 -25.26
N ARG A 275 13.27 -22.22 -26.10
CA ARG A 275 12.65 -21.18 -26.93
C ARG A 275 11.51 -21.69 -27.81
N GLU A 276 11.61 -22.90 -28.33
CA GLU A 276 10.60 -23.53 -29.18
C GLU A 276 9.23 -23.66 -28.49
N VAL A 277 9.19 -23.76 -27.15
CA VAL A 277 7.95 -23.88 -26.40
C VAL A 277 7.19 -22.55 -26.33
N TRP A 278 7.86 -21.40 -26.49
CA TRP A 278 7.21 -20.09 -26.38
C TRP A 278 6.13 -19.89 -27.46
N ALA A 279 6.40 -20.35 -28.69
CA ALA A 279 5.43 -20.30 -29.77
C ALA A 279 4.25 -21.26 -29.53
N GLU A 280 4.51 -22.43 -28.93
CA GLU A 280 3.47 -23.39 -28.55
C GLU A 280 2.57 -22.83 -27.44
N ASP A 281 3.18 -22.19 -26.43
CA ASP A 281 2.48 -21.53 -25.33
C ASP A 281 1.55 -20.44 -25.85
N VAL A 282 2.05 -19.53 -26.68
CA VAL A 282 1.22 -18.43 -27.19
C VAL A 282 0.10 -18.91 -28.10
N ARG A 283 0.31 -20.01 -28.86
CA ARG A 283 -0.79 -20.66 -29.59
C ARG A 283 -1.85 -21.20 -28.62
N ALA A 284 -1.44 -21.94 -27.60
CA ALA A 284 -2.35 -22.52 -26.61
C ALA A 284 -3.06 -21.44 -25.76
N MET A 285 -2.39 -20.31 -25.46
CA MET A 285 -2.98 -19.14 -24.82
C MET A 285 -4.14 -18.59 -25.65
N ARG A 286 -3.96 -18.47 -26.97
CA ARG A 286 -5.03 -18.04 -27.88
C ARG A 286 -6.20 -19.03 -27.95
N GLU A 287 -5.91 -20.32 -27.88
CA GLU A 287 -6.94 -21.36 -27.84
C GLU A 287 -7.79 -21.28 -26.56
N ALA A 288 -7.15 -21.15 -25.40
CA ALA A 288 -7.84 -20.91 -24.13
C ALA A 288 -8.53 -19.52 -24.10
N GLY A 289 -8.00 -18.59 -24.88
CA GLY A 289 -8.36 -17.16 -24.92
C GLY A 289 -7.90 -16.41 -23.69
N VAL A 290 -6.66 -16.68 -23.29
CA VAL A 290 -5.85 -15.84 -22.40
C VAL A 290 -5.67 -14.46 -23.04
N THR A 291 -5.81 -13.43 -22.22
CA THR A 291 -5.71 -12.02 -22.62
C THR A 291 -4.57 -11.28 -21.93
N ILE A 292 -4.04 -11.82 -20.84
CA ILE A 292 -2.94 -11.23 -20.07
C ILE A 292 -2.06 -12.32 -19.45
N VAL A 293 -0.78 -12.04 -19.25
CA VAL A 293 0.12 -12.87 -18.42
C VAL A 293 0.94 -12.01 -17.48
N SER A 294 1.27 -12.55 -16.31
CA SER A 294 2.21 -11.95 -15.37
C SER A 294 3.60 -12.52 -15.65
N LEU A 295 4.54 -11.66 -16.04
CA LEU A 295 5.81 -12.06 -16.66
C LEU A 295 7.01 -11.55 -15.86
N GLY A 296 7.98 -12.42 -15.66
CA GLY A 296 9.30 -12.02 -15.15
C GLY A 296 9.45 -12.02 -13.63
N ILE A 297 8.47 -12.53 -12.88
CA ILE A 297 8.35 -12.37 -11.42
C ILE A 297 9.61 -12.84 -10.66
N PHE A 298 10.16 -13.99 -11.04
CA PHE A 298 11.36 -14.57 -10.41
C PHE A 298 12.59 -14.58 -11.33
N SER A 299 12.63 -13.71 -12.35
CA SER A 299 13.65 -13.77 -13.39
C SER A 299 14.94 -12.98 -13.10
N TRP A 300 15.15 -12.44 -11.89
CA TRP A 300 16.32 -11.60 -11.56
C TRP A 300 17.63 -12.27 -11.97
N ALA A 301 17.86 -13.52 -11.58
CA ALA A 301 19.11 -14.22 -11.89
C ALA A 301 19.39 -14.42 -13.39
N ARG A 302 18.36 -14.40 -14.22
CA ARG A 302 18.49 -14.46 -15.68
C ARG A 302 18.64 -13.08 -16.31
N LEU A 303 18.00 -12.06 -15.74
CA LEU A 303 18.04 -10.69 -16.24
C LEU A 303 19.32 -9.95 -15.83
N GLU A 304 19.84 -10.21 -14.63
CA GLU A 304 21.12 -9.70 -14.13
C GLU A 304 21.99 -10.89 -13.67
N PRO A 305 22.59 -11.67 -14.58
CA PRO A 305 23.40 -12.85 -14.25
C PRO A 305 24.67 -12.53 -13.44
N ALA A 306 25.12 -11.28 -13.48
CA ALA A 306 26.17 -10.74 -12.63
C ALA A 306 25.91 -9.24 -12.44
N GLU A 307 26.44 -8.67 -11.35
CA GLU A 307 26.21 -7.27 -10.98
C GLU A 307 26.41 -6.29 -12.15
N GLY A 308 25.37 -5.52 -12.44
CA GLY A 308 25.35 -4.50 -13.49
C GLY A 308 25.38 -5.04 -14.92
N ARG A 309 25.36 -6.36 -15.12
CA ARG A 309 25.34 -7.00 -16.44
C ARG A 309 23.93 -7.51 -16.73
N TYR A 310 23.22 -6.83 -17.62
CA TYR A 310 21.85 -7.18 -17.97
C TYR A 310 21.74 -8.00 -19.27
N ASP A 311 20.84 -8.98 -19.28
CA ASP A 311 20.44 -9.78 -20.46
C ASP A 311 18.92 -9.74 -20.69
N PHE A 312 18.47 -8.71 -21.41
CA PHE A 312 17.06 -8.48 -21.72
C PHE A 312 16.58 -9.15 -23.00
N GLY A 313 17.48 -9.64 -23.86
CA GLY A 313 17.13 -10.02 -25.24
C GLY A 313 16.07 -11.12 -25.34
N TRP A 314 16.05 -12.05 -24.38
CA TRP A 314 15.02 -13.09 -24.31
C TRP A 314 13.66 -12.54 -23.87
N LEU A 315 13.64 -11.56 -22.96
CA LEU A 315 12.42 -10.97 -22.43
C LEU A 315 11.79 -10.04 -23.48
N ASP A 316 12.62 -9.26 -24.18
CA ASP A 316 12.20 -8.42 -25.32
C ASP A 316 11.39 -9.25 -26.32
N GLU A 317 11.93 -10.39 -26.73
CA GLU A 317 11.26 -11.25 -27.70
C GLU A 317 9.96 -11.87 -27.19
N VAL A 318 9.92 -12.33 -25.94
CA VAL A 318 8.69 -12.90 -25.38
C VAL A 318 7.61 -11.84 -25.29
N VAL A 319 7.96 -10.63 -24.87
CA VAL A 319 7.04 -9.50 -24.78
C VAL A 319 6.51 -9.10 -26.17
N ASP A 320 7.37 -9.08 -27.19
CA ASP A 320 6.97 -8.88 -28.60
C ASP A 320 6.03 -10.00 -29.09
N LEU A 321 6.35 -11.26 -28.78
CA LEU A 321 5.58 -12.43 -29.20
C LEU A 321 4.17 -12.43 -28.57
N LEU A 322 4.06 -12.09 -27.28
CA LEU A 322 2.80 -11.94 -26.57
C LEU A 322 1.96 -10.82 -27.19
N HIS A 323 2.58 -9.65 -27.42
CA HIS A 323 1.91 -8.50 -28.02
C HIS A 323 1.35 -8.80 -29.41
N ALA A 324 2.17 -9.42 -30.27
CA ALA A 324 1.78 -9.79 -31.63
C ALA A 324 0.59 -10.76 -31.68
N ASN A 325 0.28 -11.41 -30.56
CA ASN A 325 -0.84 -12.33 -30.41
C ASN A 325 -1.97 -11.78 -29.53
N GLY A 326 -1.93 -10.49 -29.20
CA GLY A 326 -2.98 -9.80 -28.44
C GLY A 326 -3.00 -10.13 -26.95
N VAL A 327 -1.90 -10.65 -26.41
CA VAL A 327 -1.74 -10.95 -24.98
C VAL A 327 -1.03 -9.78 -24.32
N LEU A 328 -1.67 -9.18 -23.32
CA LEU A 328 -1.12 -8.13 -22.49
C LEU A 328 -0.09 -8.70 -21.50
N VAL A 329 0.79 -7.83 -21.01
CA VAL A 329 1.82 -8.18 -20.05
C VAL A 329 1.64 -7.35 -18.78
N ASP A 330 1.32 -8.03 -17.68
CA ASP A 330 1.58 -7.52 -16.34
C ASP A 330 3.05 -7.81 -16.02
N LEU A 331 3.90 -6.78 -16.11
CA LEU A 331 5.36 -6.98 -16.09
C LEU A 331 5.88 -6.83 -14.66
N ALA A 332 6.64 -7.82 -14.20
CA ALA A 332 7.20 -7.75 -12.86
C ALA A 332 8.44 -6.85 -12.75
N THR A 333 8.82 -6.49 -11.51
CA THR A 333 10.10 -5.81 -11.20
C THR A 333 11.30 -6.77 -10.95
N PRO A 334 11.13 -8.06 -11.24
CA PRO A 334 11.81 -9.24 -10.68
C PRO A 334 12.46 -9.18 -9.28
N THR A 335 12.03 -8.31 -8.36
CA THR A 335 12.71 -8.15 -7.06
C THR A 335 12.30 -9.16 -6.00
N ALA A 336 11.40 -10.10 -6.33
CA ALA A 336 10.83 -11.06 -5.38
C ALA A 336 11.88 -11.96 -4.69
N SER A 337 12.91 -12.39 -5.43
CA SER A 337 13.98 -13.24 -4.90
C SER A 337 15.33 -12.98 -5.55
N LEU A 338 16.39 -13.14 -4.76
CA LEU A 338 17.75 -12.73 -5.15
C LEU A 338 18.47 -13.76 -6.02
N PRO A 339 19.37 -13.30 -6.90
CA PRO A 339 20.31 -14.18 -7.56
C PRO A 339 21.42 -14.65 -6.60
N PRO A 340 21.97 -15.87 -6.77
CA PRO A 340 23.01 -16.39 -5.89
C PRO A 340 24.28 -15.54 -5.80
N TRP A 341 24.66 -14.82 -6.87
CA TRP A 341 25.84 -13.96 -6.86
C TRP A 341 25.68 -12.81 -5.86
N LEU A 342 24.45 -12.29 -5.69
CA LEU A 342 24.19 -11.14 -4.84
C LEU A 342 24.32 -11.54 -3.37
N THR A 343 23.71 -12.65 -2.96
CA THR A 343 23.83 -13.15 -1.58
C THR A 343 25.22 -13.67 -1.25
N THR A 344 25.98 -14.13 -2.25
CA THR A 344 27.40 -14.52 -2.07
C THR A 344 28.28 -13.31 -1.81
N LYS A 345 28.04 -12.21 -2.54
CA LYS A 345 28.78 -10.95 -2.39
C LYS A 345 28.36 -10.19 -1.12
N HIS A 346 27.07 -10.22 -0.81
CA HIS A 346 26.42 -9.47 0.27
C HIS A 346 25.60 -10.40 1.18
N PRO A 347 26.26 -11.26 2.00
CA PRO A 347 25.57 -12.15 2.93
C PRO A 347 24.78 -11.38 4.00
N GLU A 348 25.09 -10.10 4.24
CA GLU A 348 24.35 -9.20 5.13
C GLU A 348 22.93 -8.88 4.65
N ILE A 349 22.53 -9.25 3.42
CA ILE A 349 21.14 -9.11 2.97
C ILE A 349 20.23 -10.18 3.60
N LEU A 350 20.79 -11.31 4.02
CA LEU A 350 20.01 -12.48 4.43
C LEU A 350 19.27 -12.23 5.75
N PRO A 351 17.96 -12.57 5.85
CA PRO A 351 17.16 -12.39 7.05
C PRO A 351 17.72 -13.15 8.25
N VAL A 352 17.36 -12.67 9.44
CA VAL A 352 17.63 -13.35 10.71
C VAL A 352 16.29 -13.72 11.34
N ASP A 353 16.11 -14.99 11.68
CA ASP A 353 14.91 -15.46 12.36
C ASP A 353 14.88 -15.07 13.85
N ARG A 354 13.78 -15.38 14.54
CA ARG A 354 13.58 -15.00 15.95
C ARG A 354 14.65 -15.58 16.88
N GLU A 355 15.22 -16.73 16.53
CA GLU A 355 16.29 -17.41 17.26
C GLU A 355 17.69 -16.85 16.95
N GLY A 356 17.81 -15.87 16.05
CA GLY A 356 19.08 -15.26 15.67
C GLY A 356 19.83 -16.03 14.58
N ARG A 357 19.17 -16.94 13.85
CA ARG A 357 19.79 -17.74 12.78
C ARG A 357 19.58 -17.07 11.43
N THR A 358 20.60 -17.11 10.58
CA THR A 358 20.50 -16.65 9.19
C THR A 358 19.58 -17.55 8.38
N VAL A 359 18.65 -16.95 7.62
CA VAL A 359 17.79 -17.61 6.64
C VAL A 359 18.50 -17.61 5.28
N TRP A 360 18.87 -18.79 4.78
CA TRP A 360 19.75 -18.95 3.62
C TRP A 360 18.99 -19.10 2.28
N PRO A 361 19.67 -18.83 1.14
CA PRO A 361 19.15 -19.17 -0.18
C PRO A 361 18.89 -20.67 -0.37
N GLY A 362 18.00 -21.02 -1.29
CA GLY A 362 17.58 -22.40 -1.59
C GLY A 362 16.06 -22.53 -1.80
N ALA A 363 15.31 -21.55 -1.32
CA ALA A 363 13.91 -21.29 -1.63
C ALA A 363 13.78 -19.89 -2.27
N ARG A 364 12.83 -19.05 -1.81
CA ARG A 364 12.60 -17.67 -2.31
C ARG A 364 12.56 -16.65 -1.17
N GLN A 365 12.60 -15.36 -1.52
CA GLN A 365 12.36 -14.22 -0.61
C GLN A 365 13.33 -14.13 0.60
N HIS A 366 14.56 -14.61 0.44
CA HIS A 366 15.59 -14.60 1.48
C HIS A 366 16.34 -13.25 1.54
N TRP A 367 15.61 -12.17 1.81
CA TRP A 367 16.15 -10.81 1.96
C TRP A 367 15.44 -10.04 3.08
N ARG A 368 16.18 -9.20 3.80
CA ARG A 368 15.63 -8.35 4.88
C ARG A 368 14.83 -7.18 4.29
N PRO A 369 13.59 -6.92 4.75
CA PRO A 369 12.81 -5.76 4.32
C PRO A 369 13.51 -4.41 4.49
N THR A 370 14.38 -4.32 5.50
CA THR A 370 15.09 -3.10 5.90
C THR A 370 16.55 -3.07 5.46
N SER A 371 17.02 -4.01 4.62
CA SER A 371 18.40 -4.00 4.14
C SER A 371 18.61 -2.87 3.12
N PRO A 372 19.51 -1.91 3.38
CA PRO A 372 19.82 -0.85 2.42
C PRO A 372 20.51 -1.40 1.17
N VAL A 373 21.37 -2.43 1.33
CA VAL A 373 22.07 -3.08 0.23
C VAL A 373 21.09 -3.75 -0.71
N PHE A 374 20.15 -4.56 -0.17
CA PHE A 374 19.09 -5.15 -0.98
C PHE A 374 18.29 -4.09 -1.73
N ARG A 375 17.87 -3.04 -1.03
CA ARG A 375 17.08 -1.96 -1.61
C ARG A 375 17.81 -1.28 -2.76
N GLU A 376 19.10 -0.97 -2.62
CA GLU A 376 19.90 -0.38 -3.70
C GLU A 376 19.89 -1.26 -4.97
N HIS A 377 20.16 -2.56 -4.80
CA HIS A 377 20.19 -3.51 -5.92
C HIS A 377 18.81 -3.70 -6.57
N ALA A 378 17.76 -3.82 -5.76
CA ALA A 378 16.37 -3.94 -6.22
C ALA A 378 15.95 -2.72 -7.03
N LEU A 379 16.15 -1.51 -6.49
CA LEU A 379 15.77 -0.26 -7.16
C LEU A 379 16.56 -0.02 -8.46
N ARG A 380 17.82 -0.47 -8.53
CA ARG A 380 18.62 -0.43 -9.76
C ARG A 380 18.01 -1.31 -10.85
N LEU A 381 17.60 -2.54 -10.51
CA LEU A 381 16.93 -3.45 -11.45
C LEU A 381 15.58 -2.89 -11.91
N VAL A 382 14.76 -2.39 -10.97
CA VAL A 382 13.44 -1.77 -11.25
C VAL A 382 13.61 -0.64 -12.27
N ARG A 383 14.56 0.27 -12.05
CA ARG A 383 14.85 1.38 -12.97
C ARG A 383 15.31 0.90 -14.34
N ALA A 384 16.14 -0.15 -14.41
CA ALA A 384 16.60 -0.71 -15.68
C ALA A 384 15.46 -1.31 -16.50
N ILE A 385 14.58 -2.10 -15.86
CA ILE A 385 13.41 -2.73 -16.50
C ILE A 385 12.38 -1.68 -16.92
N ALA A 386 12.06 -0.74 -16.03
CA ALA A 386 11.11 0.32 -16.32
C ALA A 386 11.54 1.16 -17.54
N ASN A 387 12.80 1.59 -17.59
CA ASN A 387 13.33 2.33 -18.74
C ASN A 387 13.29 1.52 -20.05
N ARG A 388 13.51 0.20 -19.98
CA ARG A 388 13.49 -0.66 -21.17
C ARG A 388 12.08 -0.80 -21.75
N TYR A 389 11.08 -1.02 -20.90
CA TYR A 389 9.72 -1.38 -21.33
C TYR A 389 8.70 -0.24 -21.25
N ALA A 390 9.09 0.98 -20.84
CA ALA A 390 8.18 2.12 -20.64
C ALA A 390 7.21 2.38 -21.81
N GLY A 391 7.74 2.34 -23.03
CA GLY A 391 7.00 2.57 -24.26
C GLY A 391 6.41 1.31 -24.90
N HIS A 392 6.59 0.13 -24.32
CA HIS A 392 6.16 -1.11 -24.96
C HIS A 392 4.63 -1.26 -24.90
N PRO A 393 3.92 -1.46 -26.02
CA PRO A 393 2.45 -1.47 -26.05
C PRO A 393 1.79 -2.64 -25.30
N ALA A 394 2.53 -3.73 -25.08
CA ALA A 394 2.02 -4.86 -24.30
C ALA A 394 1.97 -4.61 -22.79
N LEU A 395 2.78 -3.68 -22.26
CA LEU A 395 2.87 -3.41 -20.83
C LEU A 395 1.52 -2.84 -20.36
N ALA A 396 0.76 -3.63 -19.60
CA ALA A 396 -0.58 -3.29 -19.13
C ALA A 396 -0.59 -2.83 -17.68
N ALA A 397 0.28 -3.41 -16.86
CA ALA A 397 0.49 -3.04 -15.46
C ALA A 397 1.90 -3.43 -15.02
N TRP A 398 2.31 -2.92 -13.86
CA TRP A 398 3.49 -3.37 -13.15
C TRP A 398 3.11 -4.26 -11.97
N HIS A 399 3.73 -5.44 -11.90
CA HIS A 399 3.69 -6.36 -10.78
C HIS A 399 4.92 -6.16 -9.89
N VAL A 400 4.79 -5.39 -8.82
CA VAL A 400 5.92 -5.11 -7.93
C VAL A 400 6.23 -6.33 -7.08
N SER A 401 7.47 -6.83 -7.17
CA SER A 401 7.97 -7.96 -6.39
C SER A 401 7.08 -9.20 -6.52
N ASN A 402 6.85 -9.93 -5.41
CA ASN A 402 5.85 -10.99 -5.29
C ASN A 402 5.51 -11.27 -3.82
N GLU A 403 4.23 -11.40 -3.48
CA GLU A 403 3.71 -11.81 -2.16
C GLU A 403 4.56 -11.26 -1.00
N LEU A 404 4.69 -9.93 -0.92
CA LEU A 404 5.55 -9.28 0.07
C LEU A 404 5.16 -9.72 1.50
N GLY A 405 6.13 -10.29 2.23
CA GLY A 405 5.93 -10.81 3.58
C GLY A 405 5.56 -12.30 3.68
N CYS A 406 5.43 -13.04 2.57
CA CYS A 406 5.10 -14.48 2.58
C CYS A 406 6.08 -15.31 3.43
N HIS A 407 7.38 -15.01 3.33
CA HIS A 407 8.47 -15.71 4.04
C HIS A 407 9.37 -14.75 4.83
N ASN A 408 9.30 -13.45 4.58
CA ASN A 408 10.22 -12.45 5.17
C ASN A 408 9.53 -11.30 5.91
N VAL A 409 8.26 -11.45 6.32
CA VAL A 409 7.55 -10.44 7.13
C VAL A 409 8.32 -10.05 8.39
N HIS A 410 8.89 -11.02 9.08
CA HIS A 410 9.64 -10.79 10.32
C HIS A 410 11.13 -11.01 10.10
N ASP A 411 11.91 -9.94 10.28
CA ASP A 411 13.37 -9.98 10.35
C ASP A 411 13.84 -9.45 11.70
N TYR A 412 14.72 -10.19 12.37
CA TYR A 412 15.22 -9.88 13.71
C TYR A 412 16.68 -9.38 13.71
N SER A 413 17.21 -9.07 12.52
CA SER A 413 18.57 -8.56 12.31
C SER A 413 18.80 -7.21 12.99
N ASP A 414 20.05 -6.73 12.96
CA ASP A 414 20.38 -5.39 13.43
C ASP A 414 19.91 -4.28 12.47
N ASP A 415 19.63 -4.59 11.20
CA ASP A 415 18.96 -3.65 10.28
C ASP A 415 17.52 -3.41 10.73
N ALA A 416 16.77 -4.48 11.01
CA ALA A 416 15.44 -4.39 11.58
C ALA A 416 15.44 -3.68 12.94
N ALA A 417 16.43 -3.93 13.81
CA ALA A 417 16.55 -3.22 15.09
C ALA A 417 16.72 -1.71 14.92
N ARG A 418 17.56 -1.26 13.96
CA ARG A 418 17.74 0.17 13.66
C ARG A 418 16.47 0.78 13.08
N ALA A 419 15.86 0.15 12.09
CA ALA A 419 14.65 0.64 11.44
C ALA A 419 13.45 0.68 12.41
N PHE A 420 13.32 -0.33 13.27
CA PHE A 420 12.26 -0.36 14.28
C PHE A 420 12.37 0.82 15.26
N ARG A 421 13.59 1.19 15.68
CA ARG A 421 13.80 2.39 16.51
C ARG A 421 13.43 3.69 15.81
N VAL A 422 13.62 3.78 14.49
CA VAL A 422 13.18 4.95 13.71
C VAL A 422 11.66 5.02 13.70
N TRP A 423 11.00 3.92 13.36
CA TRP A 423 9.54 3.80 13.38
C TRP A 423 8.94 4.14 14.76
N LEU A 424 9.55 3.65 15.84
CA LEU A 424 9.12 3.94 17.21
C LEU A 424 9.31 5.40 17.62
N ARG A 425 10.37 6.06 17.14
CA ARG A 425 10.58 7.51 17.36
C ARG A 425 9.53 8.34 16.63
N GLU A 426 9.12 7.92 15.44
CA GLU A 426 8.04 8.58 14.70
C GLU A 426 6.69 8.40 15.40
N ARG A 427 6.41 7.19 15.89
CA ARG A 427 5.15 6.87 16.58
C ARG A 427 5.03 7.52 17.95
N TYR A 428 6.05 7.40 18.80
CA TYR A 428 5.98 7.79 20.21
C TYR A 428 6.70 9.10 20.54
N VAL A 429 7.57 9.60 19.67
CA VAL A 429 8.37 10.83 19.84
C VAL A 429 9.39 10.79 20.98
N THR A 430 9.02 10.26 22.16
CA THR A 430 9.84 10.21 23.38
C THR A 430 9.85 8.80 23.99
N LEU A 431 10.91 8.49 24.74
CA LEU A 431 11.00 7.23 25.49
C LEU A 431 9.98 7.14 26.60
N ASP A 432 9.56 8.26 27.21
CA ASP A 432 8.52 8.23 28.24
C ASP A 432 7.17 7.79 27.67
N MET A 433 6.81 8.27 26.48
CA MET A 433 5.60 7.84 25.78
C MET A 433 5.66 6.35 25.40
N LEU A 434 6.81 5.88 24.88
CA LEU A 434 7.00 4.46 24.59
C LEU A 434 6.95 3.60 25.85
N ASN A 435 7.66 3.99 26.90
CA ASN A 435 7.72 3.24 28.16
C ASN A 435 6.33 3.12 28.81
N ALA A 436 5.51 4.17 28.70
CA ALA A 436 4.13 4.17 29.13
C ALA A 436 3.27 3.25 28.24
N ALA A 437 3.35 3.40 26.91
CA ALA A 437 2.59 2.59 25.96
C ALA A 437 2.92 1.09 26.08
N TRP A 438 4.18 0.72 26.33
CA TRP A 438 4.56 -0.68 26.49
C TRP A 438 4.44 -1.18 27.95
N GLY A 439 4.05 -0.34 28.91
CA GLY A 439 3.96 -0.75 30.32
C GLY A 439 5.30 -1.27 30.89
N THR A 440 6.41 -0.68 30.46
CA THR A 440 7.78 -1.22 30.66
C THR A 440 8.27 -1.24 32.12
N ASP A 441 7.56 -0.60 33.06
CA ASP A 441 7.86 -0.74 34.48
C ASP A 441 7.63 -2.19 34.96
N PHE A 442 6.75 -2.95 34.28
CA PHE A 442 6.59 -4.38 34.49
C PHE A 442 7.87 -5.14 34.11
N TRP A 443 8.34 -5.98 35.03
CA TRP A 443 9.56 -6.79 34.88
C TRP A 443 10.84 -6.00 34.55
N SER A 444 10.94 -4.73 34.97
CA SER A 444 12.16 -3.90 34.82
C SER A 444 12.60 -3.72 33.36
N GLN A 445 11.66 -3.51 32.45
CA GLN A 445 11.94 -3.31 31.02
C GLN A 445 12.07 -1.83 30.62
N ARG A 446 12.00 -0.89 31.58
CA ARG A 446 12.04 0.55 31.30
C ARG A 446 13.32 0.94 30.56
N TYR A 447 13.15 1.57 29.40
CA TYR A 447 14.25 2.02 28.55
C TYR A 447 14.68 3.44 28.91
N GLY A 448 15.98 3.64 29.08
CA GLY A 448 16.61 4.96 29.28
C GLY A 448 17.18 5.56 28.01
N GLU A 449 17.46 4.72 26.99
CA GLU A 449 18.00 5.13 25.69
C GLU A 449 17.36 4.30 24.59
N TRP A 450 17.16 4.88 23.40
CA TRP A 450 16.52 4.20 22.27
C TRP A 450 17.31 2.98 21.78
N GLU A 451 18.63 3.02 21.90
CA GLU A 451 19.56 1.96 21.47
C GLU A 451 19.39 0.66 22.28
N GLN A 452 18.72 0.72 23.43
CA GLN A 452 18.39 -0.43 24.26
C GLN A 452 17.22 -1.24 23.70
N ILE A 453 16.40 -0.65 22.84
CA ILE A 453 15.23 -1.31 22.26
C ILE A 453 15.70 -2.27 21.16
N LEU A 454 15.22 -3.51 21.20
CA LEU A 454 15.44 -4.53 20.18
C LEU A 454 14.10 -4.95 19.56
N PRO A 455 14.10 -5.60 18.40
CA PRO A 455 12.98 -6.42 17.96
C PRO A 455 12.62 -7.45 19.05
N PRO A 456 11.39 -8.01 19.09
CA PRO A 456 10.98 -9.04 20.04
C PRO A 456 11.65 -10.39 19.74
N ARG A 457 12.99 -10.43 19.84
CA ARG A 457 13.86 -11.61 19.71
C ARG A 457 13.50 -12.66 20.77
N HIS A 458 13.99 -13.87 20.59
CA HIS A 458 13.82 -14.93 21.59
C HIS A 458 14.24 -14.46 23.01
N ALA A 459 13.32 -14.57 23.97
CA ALA A 459 13.51 -14.26 25.38
C ALA A 459 13.20 -15.48 26.26
N ASN A 460 13.65 -15.46 27.52
CA ASN A 460 13.44 -16.59 28.46
C ASN A 460 11.98 -16.78 28.89
N GLY A 461 11.10 -15.82 28.62
CA GLY A 461 9.68 -15.87 28.92
C GLY A 461 8.87 -15.11 27.86
N PRO A 462 7.56 -14.89 28.10
CA PRO A 462 6.72 -14.12 27.20
C PRO A 462 7.30 -12.74 26.94
N VAL A 463 7.27 -12.32 25.67
CA VAL A 463 7.75 -10.99 25.28
C VAL A 463 6.65 -9.98 25.54
N ASN A 464 7.03 -8.72 25.78
CA ASN A 464 6.09 -7.62 25.96
C ASN A 464 5.04 -7.60 24.81
N PRO A 465 3.73 -7.68 25.10
CA PRO A 465 2.72 -7.86 24.06
C PRO A 465 2.54 -6.60 23.21
N THR A 466 2.61 -5.39 23.78
CA THR A 466 2.59 -4.14 23.00
C THR A 466 3.81 -4.03 22.09
N GLN A 467 5.00 -4.45 22.54
CA GLN A 467 6.18 -4.54 21.66
C GLN A 467 5.96 -5.53 20.52
N GLN A 468 5.32 -6.68 20.77
CA GLN A 468 5.00 -7.66 19.72
C GLN A 468 3.99 -7.11 18.72
N LEU A 469 2.95 -6.42 19.19
CA LEU A 469 1.95 -5.76 18.35
C LEU A 469 2.57 -4.66 17.49
N ASP A 470 3.38 -3.77 18.09
CA ASP A 470 4.11 -2.73 17.37
C ASP A 470 5.13 -3.31 16.39
N PHE A 471 5.76 -4.45 16.71
CA PHE A 471 6.64 -5.11 15.77
C PHE A 471 5.89 -5.69 14.57
N LYS A 472 4.66 -6.21 14.74
CA LYS A 472 3.80 -6.62 13.62
C LYS A 472 3.41 -5.42 12.74
N ARG A 473 3.00 -4.30 13.35
CA ARG A 473 2.73 -3.03 12.64
C ARG A 473 3.94 -2.58 11.83
N PHE A 474 5.10 -2.47 12.49
CA PHE A 474 6.38 -2.13 11.87
C PHE A 474 6.77 -3.09 10.74
N SER A 475 6.63 -4.41 10.93
CA SER A 475 6.96 -5.41 9.91
C SER A 475 6.14 -5.21 8.64
N SER A 476 4.84 -4.90 8.78
CA SER A 476 3.98 -4.57 7.65
C SER A 476 4.41 -3.26 6.98
N ASP A 477 4.68 -2.20 7.76
CA ASP A 477 5.12 -0.91 7.25
C ASP A 477 6.49 -0.96 6.56
N ALA A 478 7.43 -1.77 7.05
CA ALA A 478 8.77 -1.89 6.48
C ALA A 478 8.74 -2.49 5.06
N LEU A 479 7.88 -3.48 4.84
CA LEU A 479 7.63 -4.04 3.52
C LEU A 479 6.86 -3.06 2.62
N LYS A 480 5.89 -2.32 3.18
CA LYS A 480 5.13 -1.29 2.46
C LYS A 480 6.05 -0.18 1.98
N ASP A 481 6.97 0.28 2.82
CA ASP A 481 7.98 1.27 2.46
C ASP A 481 8.89 0.78 1.32
N HIS A 482 9.25 -0.51 1.31
CA HIS A 482 9.99 -1.08 0.18
C HIS A 482 9.17 -1.09 -1.12
N TYR A 483 7.91 -1.52 -1.06
CA TYR A 483 6.97 -1.45 -2.18
C TYR A 483 6.85 -0.01 -2.72
N LEU A 484 6.66 0.97 -1.83
CA LEU A 484 6.54 2.39 -2.19
C LEU A 484 7.81 2.93 -2.85
N ALA A 485 8.99 2.45 -2.43
CA ALA A 485 10.25 2.82 -3.07
C ALA A 485 10.34 2.31 -4.52
N GLU A 486 9.94 1.06 -4.80
CA GLU A 486 9.85 0.55 -6.17
C GLU A 486 8.78 1.29 -6.98
N ARG A 487 7.57 1.44 -6.42
CA ARG A 487 6.45 2.16 -7.05
C ARG A 487 6.86 3.57 -7.45
N ARG A 488 7.60 4.29 -6.60
CA ARG A 488 8.07 5.66 -6.91
C ARG A 488 8.87 5.71 -8.21
N ILE A 489 9.78 4.75 -8.45
CA ILE A 489 10.55 4.65 -9.69
C ILE A 489 9.63 4.37 -10.88
N LEU A 490 8.69 3.43 -10.72
CA LEU A 490 7.73 3.11 -11.78
C LEU A 490 6.85 4.29 -12.14
N ARG A 491 6.43 5.09 -11.14
CA ARG A 491 5.66 6.32 -11.36
C ARG A 491 6.49 7.43 -12.02
N GLU A 492 7.77 7.49 -11.72
CA GLU A 492 8.70 8.42 -12.36
C GLU A 492 8.87 8.11 -13.85
N ILE A 493 8.94 6.83 -14.23
CA ILE A 493 9.30 6.43 -15.60
C ILE A 493 8.06 6.17 -16.46
N THR A 494 7.01 5.59 -15.87
CA THR A 494 5.75 5.20 -16.52
C THR A 494 4.54 5.70 -15.73
N PRO A 495 4.31 7.03 -15.65
CA PRO A 495 3.23 7.59 -14.82
C PRO A 495 1.83 7.11 -15.21
N ASP A 496 1.64 6.74 -16.48
CA ASP A 496 0.36 6.29 -17.04
C ASP A 496 0.16 4.76 -17.01
N VAL A 497 1.10 4.00 -16.43
CA VAL A 497 0.96 2.54 -16.24
C VAL A 497 0.60 2.26 -14.78
N PRO A 498 -0.48 1.52 -14.50
CA PRO A 498 -0.87 1.20 -13.13
C PRO A 498 0.12 0.22 -12.48
N VAL A 499 0.27 0.33 -11.16
CA VAL A 499 1.19 -0.44 -10.35
C VAL A 499 0.41 -1.18 -9.27
N THR A 500 0.64 -2.48 -9.16
CA THR A 500 0.08 -3.34 -8.12
C THR A 500 1.16 -4.23 -7.49
N THR A 501 0.78 -4.97 -6.47
CA THR A 501 1.51 -6.11 -5.92
C THR A 501 0.47 -7.11 -5.42
N ASN A 502 0.74 -8.41 -5.54
CA ASN A 502 -0.19 -9.46 -5.13
C ASN A 502 -0.24 -9.61 -3.60
N PHE A 503 -1.45 -9.48 -3.05
CA PHE A 503 -1.76 -9.74 -1.65
C PHE A 503 -2.03 -11.24 -1.42
N MET A 504 -2.11 -11.64 -0.15
CA MET A 504 -2.45 -13.00 0.27
C MET A 504 -3.63 -13.00 1.27
N VAL A 505 -4.72 -12.32 0.91
CA VAL A 505 -5.98 -12.34 1.67
C VAL A 505 -6.61 -13.73 1.52
N ALA A 506 -6.23 -14.66 2.40
CA ALA A 506 -6.73 -16.03 2.41
C ALA A 506 -6.44 -16.69 3.76
N GLY A 507 -7.39 -17.52 4.25
CA GLY A 507 -7.19 -18.35 5.45
C GLY A 507 -6.52 -17.59 6.60
N ASP A 508 -5.58 -18.24 7.30
CA ASP A 508 -4.94 -17.64 8.48
C ASP A 508 -3.76 -16.69 8.16
N ILE A 509 -3.65 -16.20 6.92
CA ILE A 509 -2.55 -15.32 6.51
C ILE A 509 -2.84 -13.88 6.96
N ASN A 510 -2.13 -13.43 8.00
CA ASN A 510 -2.31 -12.11 8.58
C ASN A 510 -1.03 -11.28 8.69
N GLY A 511 0.10 -11.68 8.10
CA GLY A 511 1.37 -10.97 8.29
C GLY A 511 1.32 -9.48 7.93
N MET A 512 0.48 -9.09 6.95
CA MET A 512 0.33 -7.72 6.45
C MET A 512 -1.04 -7.13 6.82
N ASN A 513 -1.11 -5.81 7.05
CA ASN A 513 -2.36 -5.07 7.17
C ASN A 513 -2.88 -4.67 5.78
N TYR A 514 -3.54 -5.59 5.07
CA TYR A 514 -3.99 -5.34 3.70
C TYR A 514 -4.96 -4.16 3.52
N PRO A 515 -5.85 -3.81 4.47
CA PRO A 515 -6.62 -2.57 4.42
C PRO A 515 -5.78 -1.30 4.29
N ASP A 516 -4.66 -1.25 5.01
CA ASP A 516 -3.70 -0.14 4.92
C ASP A 516 -2.90 -0.19 3.60
N TRP A 517 -2.47 -1.37 3.15
CA TRP A 517 -1.78 -1.54 1.86
C TRP A 517 -2.66 -1.25 0.64
N ALA A 518 -3.96 -1.51 0.73
CA ALA A 518 -4.90 -1.30 -0.38
C ALA A 518 -4.98 0.17 -0.82
N ALA A 519 -4.64 1.12 0.07
CA ALA A 519 -4.57 2.54 -0.25
C ALA A 519 -3.36 2.89 -1.14
N GLU A 520 -2.34 2.02 -1.18
CA GLU A 520 -1.07 2.28 -1.85
C GLU A 520 -0.93 1.63 -3.23
N VAL A 521 -1.83 0.72 -3.60
CA VAL A 521 -1.88 0.10 -4.93
C VAL A 521 -2.89 0.80 -5.83
N ASP A 522 -2.68 0.76 -7.14
CA ASP A 522 -3.62 1.39 -8.07
C ASP A 522 -4.89 0.57 -8.26
N PHE A 523 -4.76 -0.75 -8.14
CA PHE A 523 -5.83 -1.73 -8.00
C PHE A 523 -5.36 -2.87 -7.09
N VAL A 524 -6.28 -3.43 -6.29
CA VAL A 524 -5.99 -4.60 -5.45
C VAL A 524 -5.79 -5.82 -6.35
N ALA A 525 -4.68 -6.52 -6.14
CA ALA A 525 -4.43 -7.84 -6.69
C ALA A 525 -4.28 -8.84 -5.54
N ASN A 526 -4.80 -10.06 -5.70
CA ASN A 526 -4.76 -11.05 -4.62
C ASN A 526 -4.54 -12.47 -5.12
N ASP A 527 -3.82 -13.24 -4.31
CA ASP A 527 -3.60 -14.67 -4.46
C ASP A 527 -4.49 -15.42 -3.47
N HIS A 528 -5.25 -16.39 -3.97
CA HIS A 528 -6.12 -17.21 -3.14
C HIS A 528 -6.09 -18.66 -3.57
N TYR A 529 -5.81 -19.55 -2.62
CA TYR A 529 -5.78 -21.00 -2.86
C TYR A 529 -6.77 -21.68 -1.94
N ILE A 530 -7.92 -22.09 -2.48
CA ILE A 530 -9.02 -22.69 -1.71
C ILE A 530 -8.55 -23.83 -0.80
N GLY A 531 -8.93 -23.76 0.47
CA GLY A 531 -8.62 -24.76 1.50
C GLY A 531 -9.30 -26.12 1.31
N HIS A 532 -9.28 -26.93 2.37
CA HIS A 532 -10.09 -28.13 2.50
C HIS A 532 -10.93 -28.05 3.77
N GLY A 533 -12.04 -28.78 3.82
CA GLY A 533 -12.94 -28.79 4.97
C GLY A 533 -14.33 -28.29 4.60
N THR A 534 -15.22 -28.33 5.59
CA THR A 534 -16.66 -28.06 5.40
C THR A 534 -16.99 -26.61 5.07
N GLN A 535 -16.12 -25.65 5.44
CA GLN A 535 -16.28 -24.22 5.16
C GLN A 535 -15.37 -23.72 4.02
N ALA A 536 -14.71 -24.61 3.26
CA ALA A 536 -13.74 -24.19 2.24
C ALA A 536 -14.33 -23.28 1.15
N LEU A 537 -15.59 -23.51 0.75
CA LEU A 537 -16.30 -22.66 -0.22
C LEU A 537 -16.63 -21.29 0.38
N ASP A 538 -17.10 -21.28 1.62
CA ASP A 538 -17.45 -20.06 2.33
C ASP A 538 -16.20 -19.23 2.62
N GLU A 539 -15.04 -19.86 2.86
CA GLU A 539 -13.75 -19.18 3.04
C GLU A 539 -13.29 -18.49 1.75
N LEU A 540 -13.43 -19.15 0.60
CA LEU A 540 -13.16 -18.52 -0.70
C LEU A 540 -14.06 -17.31 -0.90
N SER A 541 -15.36 -17.48 -0.68
CA SER A 541 -16.34 -16.39 -0.76
C SER A 541 -15.98 -15.25 0.20
N PHE A 542 -15.67 -15.55 1.46
CA PHE A 542 -15.27 -14.58 2.49
C PHE A 542 -14.05 -13.75 2.06
N SER A 543 -12.98 -14.41 1.59
CA SER A 543 -11.75 -13.76 1.15
C SER A 543 -11.96 -12.91 -0.10
N ALA A 544 -12.68 -13.43 -1.10
CA ALA A 544 -13.00 -12.69 -2.31
C ALA A 544 -13.86 -11.45 -2.02
N ASN A 545 -14.82 -11.60 -1.10
CA ASN A 545 -15.69 -10.51 -0.63
C ASN A 545 -14.87 -9.41 0.06
N LEU A 546 -13.95 -9.81 0.96
CA LEU A 546 -13.02 -8.88 1.61
C LEU A 546 -12.17 -8.11 0.59
N CYS A 547 -11.53 -8.80 -0.38
CA CYS A 547 -10.74 -8.14 -1.43
C CYS A 547 -11.53 -7.05 -2.17
N GLY A 548 -12.78 -7.33 -2.55
CA GLY A 548 -13.64 -6.35 -3.19
C GLY A 548 -13.93 -5.13 -2.30
N ASN A 549 -14.08 -5.33 -0.98
CA ASN A 549 -14.38 -4.23 -0.05
C ASN A 549 -13.13 -3.47 0.45
N LEU A 550 -11.92 -4.03 0.32
CA LEU A 550 -10.68 -3.27 0.57
C LEU A 550 -10.59 -2.02 -0.31
N ILE A 551 -11.23 -2.05 -1.47
CA ILE A 551 -11.19 -0.97 -2.46
C ILE A 551 -12.57 -0.36 -2.75
N ALA A 552 -13.49 -0.48 -1.78
CA ALA A 552 -14.85 0.05 -1.81
C ALA A 552 -15.71 -0.44 -3.00
N GLY A 553 -15.60 -1.74 -3.33
CA GLY A 553 -16.41 -2.39 -4.36
C GLY A 553 -15.98 -2.08 -5.80
N ARG A 554 -14.86 -1.36 -6.00
CA ARG A 554 -14.22 -1.21 -7.31
C ARG A 554 -13.66 -2.56 -7.80
N PRO A 555 -13.46 -2.74 -9.11
CA PRO A 555 -12.82 -3.93 -9.66
C PRO A 555 -11.47 -4.23 -9.02
N TRP A 556 -11.18 -5.51 -8.81
CA TRP A 556 -9.90 -6.03 -8.32
C TRP A 556 -9.42 -7.20 -9.18
N PHE A 557 -8.19 -7.64 -8.99
CA PHE A 557 -7.52 -8.62 -9.84
C PHE A 557 -7.20 -9.91 -9.06
N LEU A 558 -7.79 -11.04 -9.43
CA LEU A 558 -7.34 -12.34 -8.91
C LEU A 558 -6.05 -12.70 -9.66
N MET A 559 -4.91 -12.46 -9.02
CA MET A 559 -3.59 -12.63 -9.64
C MET A 559 -3.22 -14.11 -9.68
N GLU A 560 -3.40 -14.82 -8.56
CA GLU A 560 -3.18 -16.25 -8.53
C GLU A 560 -4.36 -17.01 -7.90
N HIS A 561 -4.74 -18.10 -8.55
CA HIS A 561 -5.26 -19.28 -7.87
C HIS A 561 -4.85 -20.57 -8.63
N SER A 562 -5.24 -21.74 -8.13
CA SER A 562 -4.87 -23.02 -8.74
C SER A 562 -5.96 -23.64 -9.63
N THR A 563 -5.56 -24.30 -10.73
CA THR A 563 -6.48 -25.10 -11.55
C THR A 563 -6.93 -26.37 -10.84
N SER A 564 -6.10 -26.91 -9.95
CA SER A 564 -6.34 -28.13 -9.18
C SER A 564 -5.49 -28.13 -7.89
N ALA A 565 -4.79 -29.22 -7.58
CA ALA A 565 -3.93 -29.36 -6.42
C ALA A 565 -2.80 -28.31 -6.37
N VAL A 566 -2.45 -27.88 -5.15
CA VAL A 566 -1.23 -27.12 -4.86
C VAL A 566 -0.09 -28.08 -4.48
N ASN A 567 1.08 -27.58 -4.08
CA ASN A 567 2.23 -28.41 -3.69
C ASN A 567 2.62 -28.31 -2.20
N TRP A 568 2.16 -27.28 -1.49
CA TRP A 568 2.73 -26.86 -0.20
C TRP A 568 1.96 -27.38 1.03
N ARG A 569 0.81 -28.03 0.85
CA ARG A 569 0.05 -28.60 1.98
C ARG A 569 0.59 -29.96 2.39
N PRO A 570 0.29 -30.41 3.63
CA PRO A 570 0.56 -31.80 4.03
C PRO A 570 -0.10 -32.84 3.10
N VAL A 571 -1.30 -32.54 2.59
CA VAL A 571 -2.01 -33.34 1.58
C VAL A 571 -2.61 -32.40 0.54
N ASN A 572 -2.37 -32.67 -0.74
CA ASN A 572 -2.78 -31.82 -1.86
C ASN A 572 -3.75 -32.59 -2.79
N PRO A 573 -5.04 -32.74 -2.42
CA PRO A 573 -6.02 -33.40 -3.27
C PRO A 573 -6.34 -32.55 -4.52
N PRO A 574 -6.67 -33.18 -5.65
CA PRO A 574 -7.11 -32.47 -6.84
C PRO A 574 -8.49 -31.85 -6.63
N LYS A 575 -8.75 -30.75 -7.34
CA LYS A 575 -10.11 -30.21 -7.49
C LYS A 575 -11.01 -31.20 -8.23
N LEU A 576 -12.29 -31.20 -7.89
CA LEU A 576 -13.29 -32.03 -8.56
C LEU A 576 -13.81 -31.34 -9.82
N PRO A 577 -14.38 -32.08 -10.78
CA PRO A 577 -15.00 -31.48 -11.97
C PRO A 577 -16.00 -30.38 -11.60
N GLY A 578 -15.90 -29.23 -12.26
CA GLY A 578 -16.73 -28.04 -11.99
C GLY A 578 -16.12 -27.04 -11.00
N ASP A 579 -15.25 -27.48 -10.07
CA ASP A 579 -14.66 -26.60 -9.05
C ASP A 579 -13.84 -25.46 -9.67
N LEU A 580 -13.04 -25.72 -10.72
CA LEU A 580 -12.23 -24.71 -11.39
C LEU A 580 -13.10 -23.52 -11.83
N ALA A 581 -14.19 -23.79 -12.55
CA ALA A 581 -15.06 -22.73 -13.04
C ALA A 581 -15.85 -22.06 -11.91
N ARG A 582 -16.31 -22.83 -10.92
CA ARG A 582 -17.01 -22.27 -9.75
C ARG A 582 -16.13 -21.30 -8.99
N ASP A 583 -14.92 -21.73 -8.62
CA ASP A 583 -14.00 -20.94 -7.80
C ASP A 583 -13.65 -19.63 -8.50
N SER A 584 -13.27 -19.68 -9.78
CA SER A 584 -13.00 -18.48 -10.58
C SER A 584 -14.20 -17.54 -10.64
N LEU A 585 -15.41 -18.08 -10.84
CA LEU A 585 -16.62 -17.25 -10.94
C LEU A 585 -17.12 -16.73 -9.60
N THR A 586 -16.79 -17.36 -8.48
CA THR A 586 -17.04 -16.79 -7.15
C THR A 586 -16.19 -15.54 -6.92
N HIS A 587 -14.92 -15.54 -7.36
CA HIS A 587 -14.11 -14.31 -7.35
C HIS A 587 -14.70 -13.22 -8.24
N VAL A 588 -15.13 -13.57 -9.46
CA VAL A 588 -15.81 -12.64 -10.37
C VAL A 588 -17.10 -12.08 -9.74
N ALA A 589 -17.89 -12.93 -9.07
CA ALA A 589 -19.11 -12.52 -8.38
C ALA A 589 -18.84 -11.48 -7.27
N HIS A 590 -17.67 -11.58 -6.63
CA HIS A 590 -17.22 -10.65 -5.59
C HIS A 590 -16.36 -9.47 -6.09
N GLY A 591 -16.35 -9.23 -7.41
CA GLY A 591 -15.79 -8.01 -8.00
C GLY A 591 -14.49 -8.18 -8.79
N ALA A 592 -13.99 -9.41 -8.96
CA ALA A 592 -12.79 -9.62 -9.75
C ALA A 592 -13.05 -9.37 -11.24
N ASP A 593 -12.21 -8.53 -11.86
CA ASP A 593 -12.17 -8.28 -13.31
C ASP A 593 -10.86 -8.78 -13.95
N GLY A 594 -10.00 -9.42 -13.18
CA GLY A 594 -8.93 -10.30 -13.65
C GLY A 594 -9.05 -11.67 -12.99
N VAL A 595 -8.88 -12.73 -13.76
CA VAL A 595 -8.88 -14.12 -13.29
C VAL A 595 -7.62 -14.81 -13.82
N CYS A 596 -6.60 -14.87 -12.98
CA CYS A 596 -5.32 -15.45 -13.32
C CYS A 596 -4.98 -16.65 -12.43
N PHE A 597 -4.07 -17.49 -12.93
CA PHE A 597 -3.64 -18.72 -12.28
C PHE A 597 -2.14 -18.71 -12.02
N PHE A 598 -1.73 -19.29 -10.90
CA PHE A 598 -0.40 -19.85 -10.79
C PHE A 598 -0.46 -21.33 -11.25
N GLN A 599 0.10 -21.70 -12.38
CA GLN A 599 0.75 -20.87 -13.42
C GLN A 599 0.29 -21.34 -14.81
N TRP A 600 0.82 -20.72 -15.88
CA TRP A 600 0.45 -21.08 -17.25
C TRP A 600 0.82 -22.53 -17.59
N ARG A 601 2.08 -22.93 -17.41
CA ARG A 601 2.57 -24.27 -17.72
C ARG A 601 3.22 -24.89 -16.49
N ALA A 602 2.79 -26.10 -16.12
CA ALA A 602 3.31 -26.78 -14.95
C ALA A 602 4.83 -27.01 -15.10
N SER A 603 5.61 -26.44 -14.18
CA SER A 603 7.07 -26.53 -14.22
C SER A 603 7.52 -27.99 -14.26
N ARG A 604 8.50 -28.30 -15.12
CA ARG A 604 9.11 -29.64 -15.21
C ARG A 604 10.05 -29.96 -14.04
N ALA A 605 10.55 -28.93 -13.34
CA ALA A 605 11.53 -29.03 -12.27
C ALA A 605 11.31 -27.89 -11.26
N GLY A 606 11.96 -27.97 -10.10
CA GLY A 606 11.80 -27.01 -9.00
C GLY A 606 10.85 -27.49 -7.90
N ALA A 607 10.72 -26.66 -6.86
CA ALA A 607 9.93 -26.99 -5.67
C ALA A 607 8.42 -27.08 -5.96
N GLU A 608 7.93 -26.29 -6.93
CA GLU A 608 6.52 -26.20 -7.29
C GLU A 608 6.15 -27.03 -8.52
N LYS A 609 7.00 -27.96 -8.96
CA LYS A 609 6.71 -28.82 -10.13
C LYS A 609 5.40 -29.61 -10.03
N TYR A 610 4.89 -29.86 -8.82
CA TYR A 610 3.62 -30.54 -8.58
C TYR A 610 2.44 -29.59 -8.31
N HIS A 611 2.67 -28.29 -8.32
CA HIS A 611 1.59 -27.31 -8.35
C HIS A 611 0.88 -27.42 -9.70
N SER A 612 -0.45 -27.50 -9.68
CA SER A 612 -1.25 -27.54 -10.90
C SER A 612 -1.10 -26.26 -11.73
N ALA A 613 -1.36 -26.36 -13.03
CA ALA A 613 -1.21 -25.27 -13.99
C ALA A 613 -2.30 -25.34 -15.05
N MET A 614 -2.41 -24.30 -15.88
CA MET A 614 -3.37 -24.26 -16.99
C MET A 614 -3.04 -25.32 -18.05
N VAL A 615 -1.76 -25.43 -18.41
CA VAL A 615 -1.18 -26.52 -19.20
C VAL A 615 -0.45 -27.47 -18.23
N PRO A 616 -1.07 -28.60 -17.84
CA PRO A 616 -0.44 -29.55 -16.92
C PRO A 616 0.70 -30.31 -17.62
N HIS A 617 1.43 -31.15 -16.87
CA HIS A 617 2.45 -32.04 -17.46
C HIS A 617 1.90 -32.98 -18.54
N ALA A 618 0.61 -33.28 -18.51
CA ALA A 618 -0.09 -34.05 -19.54
C ALA A 618 -0.27 -33.30 -20.88
N GLY A 619 0.03 -32.00 -20.91
CA GLY A 619 -0.13 -31.14 -22.09
C GLY A 619 -1.59 -30.72 -22.34
N GLU A 620 -1.82 -30.21 -23.54
CA GLU A 620 -3.11 -29.63 -23.96
C GLU A 620 -4.21 -30.68 -24.14
N GLN A 621 -3.85 -31.94 -24.37
CA GLN A 621 -4.80 -33.05 -24.44
C GLN A 621 -5.19 -33.57 -23.04
N SER A 622 -5.54 -32.64 -22.14
CA SER A 622 -5.88 -32.93 -20.76
C SER A 622 -7.22 -32.33 -20.37
N ALA A 623 -7.91 -32.97 -19.42
CA ALA A 623 -9.17 -32.46 -18.88
C ALA A 623 -9.00 -31.08 -18.22
N ILE A 624 -7.82 -30.80 -17.65
CA ILE A 624 -7.51 -29.49 -17.04
C ILE A 624 -7.46 -28.40 -18.11
N PHE A 625 -6.71 -28.62 -19.21
CA PHE A 625 -6.62 -27.63 -20.28
C PHE A 625 -7.98 -27.42 -20.98
N GLN A 626 -8.77 -28.49 -21.13
CA GLN A 626 -10.15 -28.37 -21.64
C GLN A 626 -11.02 -27.49 -20.72
N ALA A 627 -11.00 -27.74 -19.41
CA ALA A 627 -11.74 -26.93 -18.43
C ALA A 627 -11.27 -25.46 -18.40
N VAL A 628 -9.97 -25.22 -18.59
CA VAL A 628 -9.39 -23.87 -18.74
C VAL A 628 -9.93 -23.17 -19.98
N THR A 629 -9.97 -23.84 -21.13
CA THR A 629 -10.51 -23.28 -22.37
C THR A 629 -12.01 -23.01 -22.26
N GLU A 630 -12.77 -23.89 -21.62
CA GLU A 630 -14.18 -23.68 -21.30
C GLU A 630 -14.40 -22.46 -20.39
N LEU A 631 -13.59 -22.30 -19.34
CA LEU A 631 -13.62 -21.13 -18.47
C LEU A 631 -13.31 -19.85 -19.25
N GLY A 632 -12.26 -19.83 -20.08
CA GLY A 632 -11.93 -18.66 -20.89
C GLY A 632 -13.08 -18.27 -21.82
N GLY A 633 -13.75 -19.25 -22.45
CA GLY A 633 -14.97 -19.01 -23.24
C GLY A 633 -16.10 -18.39 -22.42
N ARG A 634 -16.26 -18.85 -21.17
CA ARG A 634 -17.27 -18.35 -20.24
C ARG A 634 -16.97 -16.94 -19.72
N LEU A 635 -15.71 -16.60 -19.44
CA LEU A 635 -15.33 -15.25 -19.02
C LEU A 635 -15.52 -14.24 -20.16
N ARG A 636 -15.23 -14.63 -21.41
CA ARG A 636 -15.51 -13.79 -22.59
C ARG A 636 -17.00 -13.47 -22.75
N SER A 637 -17.90 -14.42 -22.48
CA SER A 637 -19.34 -14.17 -22.55
C SER A 637 -19.86 -13.28 -21.41
N LEU A 638 -19.05 -13.07 -20.37
CA LEU A 638 -19.32 -12.19 -19.23
C LEU A 638 -18.63 -10.83 -19.35
N SER A 639 -18.13 -10.43 -20.52
CA SER A 639 -17.48 -9.13 -20.74
C SER A 639 -18.32 -7.93 -20.29
N GLY A 640 -19.65 -7.99 -20.44
CA GLY A 640 -20.58 -6.96 -19.95
C GLY A 640 -20.66 -6.82 -18.42
N VAL A 641 -20.05 -7.73 -17.66
CA VAL A 641 -19.90 -7.64 -16.19
C VAL A 641 -18.69 -6.80 -15.80
N ALA A 642 -17.69 -6.70 -16.67
CA ALA A 642 -16.48 -5.95 -16.36
C ALA A 642 -16.79 -4.47 -16.08
N GLY A 643 -16.15 -3.91 -15.06
CA GLY A 643 -16.36 -2.56 -14.54
C GLY A 643 -17.58 -2.41 -13.63
N LEU A 644 -18.46 -3.41 -13.52
CA LEU A 644 -19.62 -3.32 -12.63
C LEU A 644 -19.19 -3.46 -11.17
N SER A 645 -19.58 -2.49 -10.34
CA SER A 645 -19.42 -2.57 -8.89
C SER A 645 -20.33 -3.63 -8.27
N ARG A 646 -19.87 -4.20 -7.15
CA ARG A 646 -20.68 -5.05 -6.31
C ARG A 646 -21.84 -4.24 -5.69
N THR A 647 -23.01 -4.84 -5.57
CA THR A 647 -24.13 -4.23 -4.84
C THR A 647 -23.96 -4.53 -3.35
N PRO A 648 -23.83 -3.53 -2.48
CA PRO A 648 -23.66 -3.74 -1.04
C PRO A 648 -24.75 -4.64 -0.44
N ALA A 649 -24.37 -5.43 0.55
CA ALA A 649 -25.29 -6.21 1.36
C ALA A 649 -25.96 -5.32 2.43
N GLN A 650 -27.01 -5.84 3.07
CA GLN A 650 -27.62 -5.18 4.23
C GLN A 650 -26.88 -5.49 5.54
N VAL A 651 -26.03 -6.51 5.53
CA VAL A 651 -25.25 -6.98 6.68
C VAL A 651 -23.77 -6.86 6.37
N ALA A 652 -22.98 -6.42 7.35
CA ALA A 652 -21.52 -6.46 7.28
C ALA A 652 -20.94 -7.37 8.36
N VAL A 653 -19.86 -8.08 8.03
CA VAL A 653 -18.97 -8.75 8.99
C VAL A 653 -17.64 -8.01 8.94
N VAL A 654 -17.26 -7.42 10.08
CA VAL A 654 -16.04 -6.62 10.21
C VAL A 654 -14.83 -7.51 10.42
N VAL A 655 -13.75 -7.21 9.70
CA VAL A 655 -12.41 -7.77 9.90
C VAL A 655 -11.47 -6.64 10.32
N ASP A 656 -10.76 -6.85 11.43
CA ASP A 656 -9.73 -5.94 11.93
C ASP A 656 -8.41 -6.69 12.11
N TYR A 657 -7.39 -6.28 11.36
CA TYR A 657 -6.07 -6.90 11.40
C TYR A 657 -5.36 -6.66 12.73
N GLU A 658 -5.58 -5.52 13.38
CA GLU A 658 -4.95 -5.25 14.69
C GLU A 658 -5.57 -6.10 15.80
N SER A 659 -6.90 -6.21 15.84
CA SER A 659 -7.57 -7.16 16.71
C SER A 659 -7.16 -8.60 16.44
N TRP A 660 -6.99 -8.99 15.17
CA TRP A 660 -6.48 -10.32 14.82
C TRP A 660 -5.07 -10.53 15.38
N TRP A 661 -4.17 -9.56 15.21
CA TRP A 661 -2.81 -9.65 15.72
C TRP A 661 -2.72 -9.72 17.23
N ALA A 662 -3.42 -8.83 17.92
CA ALA A 662 -3.38 -8.70 19.37
C ALA A 662 -4.02 -9.92 20.06
N SER A 663 -5.22 -10.32 19.62
CA SER A 663 -5.99 -11.39 20.26
C SER A 663 -5.37 -12.79 20.15
N GLU A 664 -4.41 -12.98 19.24
CA GLU A 664 -3.67 -14.22 19.03
C GLU A 664 -2.20 -14.15 19.48
N LEU A 665 -1.81 -13.12 20.24
CA LEU A 665 -0.50 -13.10 20.90
C LEU A 665 -0.39 -14.20 21.97
N ASP A 666 0.82 -14.42 22.48
CA ASP A 666 1.05 -15.35 23.59
C ASP A 666 0.45 -14.82 24.92
N SER A 667 0.41 -15.67 25.94
CA SER A 667 -0.03 -15.32 27.31
C SER A 667 -1.46 -14.79 27.44
N HIS A 668 -2.34 -15.17 26.51
CA HIS A 668 -3.77 -14.89 26.54
C HIS A 668 -4.56 -15.85 27.44
N PRO A 669 -5.84 -15.57 27.75
CA PRO A 669 -6.70 -16.50 28.49
C PRO A 669 -6.74 -17.91 27.88
N THR A 670 -6.58 -18.02 26.55
CA THR A 670 -6.36 -19.28 25.83
C THR A 670 -5.55 -19.03 24.56
N ASP A 671 -4.70 -19.99 24.17
CA ASP A 671 -3.95 -19.99 22.91
C ASP A 671 -4.73 -20.65 21.74
N ARG A 672 -5.96 -21.12 22.01
CA ARG A 672 -6.83 -21.83 21.06
C ARG A 672 -7.72 -20.90 20.25
N LEU A 673 -7.80 -19.62 20.62
CA LEU A 673 -8.61 -18.62 19.92
C LEU A 673 -8.06 -18.40 18.51
N ARG A 674 -8.96 -18.39 17.52
CA ARG A 674 -8.65 -18.05 16.11
C ARG A 674 -9.65 -17.01 15.64
N TYR A 675 -9.19 -15.77 15.54
CA TYR A 675 -9.99 -14.58 15.21
C TYR A 675 -10.77 -14.81 13.91
N ARG A 676 -10.07 -15.21 12.85
CA ARG A 676 -10.67 -15.34 11.53
C ARG A 676 -11.68 -16.48 11.45
N GLN A 677 -11.50 -17.55 12.24
CA GLN A 677 -12.47 -18.64 12.29
C GLN A 677 -13.80 -18.17 12.87
N GLU A 678 -13.81 -17.31 13.90
CA GLU A 678 -15.05 -16.73 14.43
C GLU A 678 -15.73 -15.87 13.35
N ALA A 679 -14.99 -14.98 12.67
CA ALA A 679 -15.56 -14.17 11.59
C ALA A 679 -16.16 -15.02 10.45
N LEU A 680 -15.46 -16.10 10.07
CA LEU A 680 -15.95 -17.05 9.09
C LEU A 680 -17.20 -17.81 9.58
N ASP A 681 -17.28 -18.15 10.88
CA ASP A 681 -18.45 -18.83 11.45
C ASP A 681 -19.72 -17.95 11.35
N TRP A 682 -19.59 -16.65 11.60
CA TRP A 682 -20.67 -15.68 11.40
C TRP A 682 -21.07 -15.55 9.92
N TYR A 683 -20.08 -15.45 9.03
CA TYR A 683 -20.34 -15.38 7.59
C TYR A 683 -21.05 -16.64 7.06
N THR A 684 -20.57 -17.83 7.41
CA THR A 684 -21.22 -19.11 7.06
C THR A 684 -22.66 -19.16 7.59
N ALA A 685 -22.90 -18.74 8.83
CA ALA A 685 -24.25 -18.75 9.41
C ALA A 685 -25.23 -17.82 8.66
N LEU A 686 -24.76 -16.67 8.17
CA LEU A 686 -25.54 -15.76 7.33
C LEU A 686 -25.87 -16.38 5.96
N LEU A 687 -24.87 -16.98 5.30
CA LEU A 687 -25.08 -17.70 4.03
C LEU A 687 -26.04 -18.88 4.18
N ASP A 688 -25.96 -19.59 5.30
CA ASP A 688 -26.85 -20.69 5.68
C ASP A 688 -28.32 -20.26 5.84
N LEU A 689 -28.55 -18.98 6.13
CA LEU A 689 -29.89 -18.37 6.17
C LEU A 689 -30.29 -17.69 4.85
N GLY A 690 -29.42 -17.70 3.83
CA GLY A 690 -29.64 -17.01 2.55
C GLY A 690 -29.51 -15.49 2.65
N ILE A 691 -28.80 -15.00 3.67
CA ILE A 691 -28.51 -13.57 3.85
C ILE A 691 -27.17 -13.26 3.18
N ARG A 692 -27.17 -12.29 2.27
CA ARG A 692 -25.91 -11.70 1.79
C ARG A 692 -25.27 -10.88 2.90
N ALA A 693 -23.95 -11.02 3.02
CA ALA A 693 -23.15 -10.21 3.92
C ALA A 693 -21.93 -9.68 3.18
N ASP A 694 -21.51 -8.46 3.48
CA ASP A 694 -20.23 -7.92 3.03
C ASP A 694 -19.18 -8.18 4.11
N VAL A 695 -17.98 -8.60 3.71
CA VAL A 695 -16.84 -8.70 4.62
C VAL A 695 -16.01 -7.45 4.46
N VAL A 696 -15.95 -6.59 5.48
CA VAL A 696 -15.39 -5.24 5.37
C VAL A 696 -14.26 -5.01 6.39
N PRO A 697 -13.22 -4.23 6.04
CA PRO A 697 -12.25 -3.81 7.03
C PRO A 697 -12.89 -2.93 8.10
N VAL A 698 -12.33 -2.90 9.31
CA VAL A 698 -12.86 -2.06 10.40
C VAL A 698 -12.98 -0.59 9.99
N ALA A 699 -12.05 -0.06 9.21
CA ALA A 699 -12.08 1.33 8.75
C ALA A 699 -13.16 1.64 7.71
N ALA A 700 -13.89 0.65 7.19
CA ALA A 700 -14.94 0.86 6.20
C ALA A 700 -16.06 1.78 6.72
N ASP A 701 -16.71 2.47 5.78
CA ASP A 701 -17.95 3.19 6.06
C ASP A 701 -19.06 2.19 6.39
N LEU A 702 -19.64 2.33 7.59
CA LEU A 702 -20.73 1.48 8.07
C LEU A 702 -22.11 2.00 7.64
N THR A 703 -22.17 3.18 7.01
CA THR A 703 -23.42 3.80 6.55
C THR A 703 -24.15 2.90 5.57
N GLY A 704 -25.45 2.69 5.79
CA GLY A 704 -26.30 1.87 4.93
C GLY A 704 -26.36 0.39 5.31
N TYR A 705 -25.42 -0.13 6.11
CA TYR A 705 -25.55 -1.45 6.70
C TYR A 705 -26.57 -1.42 7.83
N ARG A 706 -27.59 -2.28 7.73
CA ARG A 706 -28.62 -2.40 8.76
C ARG A 706 -28.11 -3.15 9.98
N LEU A 707 -27.24 -4.13 9.78
CA LEU A 707 -26.60 -4.89 10.85
C LEU A 707 -25.10 -5.06 10.59
N VAL A 708 -24.30 -4.83 11.61
CA VAL A 708 -22.84 -5.00 11.61
C VAL A 708 -22.47 -6.03 12.67
N VAL A 709 -21.80 -7.10 12.26
CA VAL A 709 -21.18 -8.07 13.15
C VAL A 709 -19.69 -7.75 13.26
N ALA A 710 -19.22 -7.52 14.48
CA ALA A 710 -17.82 -7.27 14.80
C ALA A 710 -17.29 -8.38 15.74
N PRO A 711 -16.92 -9.54 15.18
CA PRO A 711 -16.43 -10.68 15.95
C PRO A 711 -15.03 -10.42 16.48
N ILE A 712 -14.81 -10.70 17.76
CA ILE A 712 -13.54 -10.58 18.49
C ILE A 712 -12.85 -9.25 18.17
N LEU A 713 -13.61 -8.14 18.19
CA LEU A 713 -13.08 -6.80 17.95
C LEU A 713 -12.28 -6.35 19.18
N HIS A 714 -11.12 -6.98 19.38
CA HIS A 714 -10.34 -6.96 20.60
C HIS A 714 -9.77 -5.58 20.92
N VAL A 715 -9.19 -4.92 19.92
CA VAL A 715 -8.58 -3.59 20.00
C VAL A 715 -9.63 -2.55 19.64
N VAL A 716 -10.01 -1.73 20.62
CA VAL A 716 -11.00 -0.65 20.43
C VAL A 716 -10.44 0.67 20.95
N PRO A 717 -9.81 1.46 20.06
CA PRO A 717 -9.41 2.83 20.37
C PRO A 717 -10.63 3.72 20.61
N ALA A 718 -10.43 4.85 21.31
CA ALA A 718 -11.54 5.77 21.61
C ALA A 718 -12.31 6.27 20.37
N PRO A 719 -11.67 6.64 19.24
CA PRO A 719 -12.41 7.03 18.02
C PRO A 719 -13.24 5.90 17.41
N LEU A 720 -12.78 4.65 17.54
CA LEU A 720 -13.54 3.50 17.06
C LEU A 720 -14.79 3.27 17.92
N ARG A 721 -14.66 3.38 19.24
CA ARG A 721 -15.80 3.33 20.17
C ARG A 721 -16.84 4.37 19.79
N GLU A 722 -16.44 5.63 19.62
CA GLU A 722 -17.35 6.74 19.27
C GLU A 722 -18.09 6.46 17.96
N ARG A 723 -17.38 5.99 16.93
CA ARG A 723 -18.00 5.63 15.64
C ARG A 723 -19.03 4.49 15.76
N LEU A 724 -18.77 3.49 16.61
CA LEU A 724 -19.71 2.38 16.87
C LEU A 724 -20.94 2.84 17.66
N GLU A 725 -20.76 3.76 18.61
CA GLU A 725 -21.85 4.41 19.35
C GLU A 725 -22.72 5.25 18.41
N GLU A 726 -22.11 6.04 17.52
CA GLU A 726 -22.79 6.84 16.50
C GLU A 726 -23.57 5.96 15.51
N TYR A 727 -22.95 4.89 15.00
CA TYR A 727 -23.62 3.93 14.12
C TYR A 727 -24.87 3.34 14.78
N THR A 728 -24.73 2.90 16.03
CA THR A 728 -25.84 2.26 16.75
C THR A 728 -26.93 3.28 17.10
N GLY A 729 -26.55 4.45 17.62
CA GLY A 729 -27.47 5.54 17.95
C GLY A 729 -28.22 6.09 16.72
N GLY A 730 -27.58 6.05 15.55
CA GLY A 730 -28.15 6.42 14.26
C GLY A 730 -29.12 5.42 13.65
N GLY A 731 -29.40 4.29 14.31
CA GLY A 731 -30.32 3.26 13.83
C GLY A 731 -29.67 1.96 13.37
N GLY A 732 -28.35 1.84 13.46
CA GLY A 732 -27.61 0.62 13.16
C GLY A 732 -27.76 -0.47 14.22
N HIS A 733 -27.67 -1.73 13.81
CA HIS A 733 -27.69 -2.87 14.72
C HIS A 733 -26.30 -3.48 14.82
N LEU A 734 -25.61 -3.28 15.94
CA LEU A 734 -24.28 -3.81 16.22
C LEU A 734 -24.36 -5.15 16.94
N VAL A 735 -23.57 -6.13 16.51
CA VAL A 735 -23.33 -7.39 17.22
C VAL A 735 -21.84 -7.50 17.51
N THR A 736 -21.47 -7.68 18.77
CA THR A 736 -20.10 -7.99 19.20
C THR A 736 -20.07 -9.33 19.90
N THR A 737 -18.90 -9.95 19.92
CA THR A 737 -18.71 -11.26 20.56
C THR A 737 -17.82 -11.14 21.78
N TYR A 738 -17.67 -12.24 22.49
CA TYR A 738 -16.63 -12.44 23.49
C TYR A 738 -15.28 -11.91 23.01
N PHE A 739 -14.50 -11.42 23.97
CA PHE A 739 -13.16 -10.88 23.74
C PHE A 739 -13.09 -9.63 22.83
N SER A 740 -14.21 -8.94 22.63
CA SER A 740 -14.26 -7.62 21.97
C SER A 740 -14.12 -6.47 22.99
N GLY A 741 -13.56 -5.33 22.61
CA GLY A 741 -13.48 -4.12 23.43
C GLY A 741 -12.64 -4.28 24.70
N ILE A 742 -11.61 -5.12 24.65
CA ILE A 742 -10.80 -5.49 25.83
C ILE A 742 -9.67 -4.49 26.04
N VAL A 743 -9.00 -4.08 24.96
CA VAL A 743 -7.81 -3.23 25.01
C VAL A 743 -7.93 -2.00 24.10
N ASP A 744 -7.12 -0.98 24.37
CA ASP A 744 -6.92 0.18 23.50
C ASP A 744 -5.85 -0.09 22.41
N GLU A 745 -5.49 0.92 21.63
CA GLU A 745 -4.48 0.81 20.56
C GLU A 745 -3.07 0.40 21.02
N ASN A 746 -2.77 0.49 22.32
CA ASN A 746 -1.49 0.13 22.92
C ASN A 746 -1.56 -1.19 23.67
N ASP A 747 -2.62 -1.98 23.45
CA ASP A 747 -2.88 -3.23 24.14
C ASP A 747 -3.08 -3.03 25.67
N HIS A 748 -3.53 -1.84 26.10
CA HIS A 748 -3.86 -1.59 27.50
C HIS A 748 -5.31 -1.97 27.77
N ALA A 749 -5.53 -2.77 28.80
CA ALA A 749 -6.86 -3.18 29.20
C ALA A 749 -7.73 -1.97 29.59
N TRP A 750 -8.92 -1.88 29.00
CA TRP A 750 -9.96 -0.97 29.46
C TRP A 750 -10.45 -1.39 30.84
N LEU A 751 -10.15 -0.58 31.86
CA LEU A 751 -10.48 -0.89 33.25
C LEU A 751 -11.98 -0.72 33.56
N GLY A 752 -12.44 -1.35 34.65
CA GLY A 752 -13.83 -1.27 35.14
C GLY A 752 -14.70 -2.51 34.88
N GLY A 753 -14.17 -3.49 34.15
CA GLY A 753 -14.87 -4.73 33.75
C GLY A 753 -15.09 -4.77 32.23
N TYR A 754 -15.03 -5.98 31.67
CA TYR A 754 -15.09 -6.22 30.22
C TYR A 754 -16.55 -6.26 29.71
N PRO A 755 -16.80 -6.04 28.41
CA PRO A 755 -15.90 -5.47 27.40
C PRO A 755 -15.70 -3.97 27.65
N GLY A 756 -14.54 -3.55 28.17
CA GLY A 756 -14.37 -2.25 28.82
C GLY A 756 -14.62 -1.05 27.92
N ALA A 757 -14.29 -1.15 26.62
CA ALA A 757 -14.58 -0.09 25.65
C ALA A 757 -16.07 0.03 25.30
N LEU A 758 -16.84 -1.06 25.40
CA LEU A 758 -18.20 -1.17 24.85
C LEU A 758 -19.28 -1.50 25.89
N ARG A 759 -18.90 -1.70 27.16
CA ARG A 759 -19.79 -2.15 28.24
C ARG A 759 -21.04 -1.28 28.40
N ASP A 760 -20.90 0.03 28.26
CA ASP A 760 -21.97 0.99 28.48
C ASP A 760 -22.94 1.00 27.28
N LEU A 761 -22.40 0.83 26.06
CA LEU A 761 -23.18 0.65 24.84
C LEU A 761 -24.01 -0.65 24.90
N LEU A 762 -23.37 -1.74 25.33
CA LEU A 762 -23.96 -3.09 25.40
C LEU A 762 -24.88 -3.30 26.62
N GLY A 763 -24.69 -2.55 27.70
CA GLY A 763 -25.43 -2.70 28.95
C GLY A 763 -25.06 -3.97 29.72
N VAL A 764 -23.82 -4.43 29.60
CA VAL A 764 -23.31 -5.65 30.24
C VAL A 764 -21.94 -5.41 30.87
N ARG A 765 -21.57 -6.26 31.82
CA ARG A 765 -20.26 -6.26 32.46
C ARG A 765 -19.80 -7.68 32.76
N VAL A 766 -18.51 -7.94 32.57
CA VAL A 766 -17.83 -9.21 32.81
C VAL A 766 -16.61 -8.93 33.67
N GLU A 767 -16.48 -9.65 34.79
CA GLU A 767 -15.36 -9.46 35.71
C GLU A 767 -14.14 -10.30 35.33
N GLU A 768 -14.39 -11.50 34.81
CA GLU A 768 -13.38 -12.50 34.49
C GLU A 768 -13.79 -13.30 33.25
N PHE A 769 -12.79 -13.72 32.46
CA PHE A 769 -12.98 -14.66 31.37
C PHE A 769 -12.98 -16.09 31.90
N ALA A 770 -13.79 -16.97 31.32
CA ALA A 770 -13.86 -18.38 31.66
C ALA A 770 -13.65 -19.25 30.40
N PRO A 771 -12.41 -19.30 29.84
CA PRO A 771 -12.12 -20.14 28.69
C PRO A 771 -12.40 -21.62 29.00
N LEU A 772 -12.89 -22.36 28.01
CA LEU A 772 -13.31 -23.75 28.15
C LEU A 772 -12.21 -24.70 27.70
N PRO A 773 -11.91 -25.77 28.45
CA PRO A 773 -10.98 -26.81 28.00
C PRO A 773 -11.45 -27.51 26.72
N ASP A 774 -10.51 -28.08 25.97
CA ASP A 774 -10.80 -28.83 24.75
C ASP A 774 -11.84 -29.93 24.99
N GLY A 775 -12.89 -29.97 24.16
CA GLY A 775 -13.99 -30.93 24.25
C GLY A 775 -15.06 -30.61 25.30
N VAL A 776 -14.90 -29.55 26.10
CA VAL A 776 -15.94 -29.07 27.03
C VAL A 776 -16.87 -28.10 26.31
N SER A 777 -18.17 -28.25 26.52
CA SER A 777 -19.20 -27.32 26.04
C SER A 777 -20.14 -26.91 27.16
N VAL A 778 -20.73 -25.72 27.01
CA VAL A 778 -21.71 -25.15 27.95
C VAL A 778 -23.07 -25.02 27.25
N PRO A 779 -24.12 -25.71 27.71
CA PRO A 779 -25.43 -25.60 27.07
C PRO A 779 -26.10 -24.25 27.36
N LEU A 780 -26.83 -23.74 26.38
CA LEU A 780 -27.61 -22.50 26.47
C LEU A 780 -29.11 -22.80 26.52
N THR A 781 -29.90 -21.88 27.09
CA THR A 781 -31.35 -22.02 27.26
C THR A 781 -32.15 -22.10 25.96
N ASN A 782 -31.59 -21.64 24.84
CA ASN A 782 -32.20 -21.72 23.51
C ASN A 782 -31.83 -23.00 22.73
N GLY A 783 -31.12 -23.94 23.37
CA GLY A 783 -30.69 -25.20 22.77
C GLY A 783 -29.35 -25.13 22.03
N ALA A 784 -28.72 -23.97 21.92
CA ALA A 784 -27.33 -23.86 21.46
C ALA A 784 -26.35 -24.37 22.52
N ALA A 785 -25.08 -24.54 22.16
CA ALA A 785 -24.01 -24.84 23.10
C ALA A 785 -22.77 -24.00 22.78
N GLY A 786 -22.22 -23.37 23.80
CA GLY A 786 -20.94 -22.67 23.74
C GLY A 786 -19.76 -23.63 23.82
N SER A 787 -18.65 -23.27 23.18
CA SER A 787 -17.36 -23.97 23.21
C SER A 787 -16.24 -22.93 23.28
N LEU A 788 -14.99 -23.35 23.55
CA LEU A 788 -13.77 -22.51 23.59
C LEU A 788 -13.74 -21.40 24.66
N TRP A 789 -14.82 -20.64 24.81
CA TRP A 789 -14.92 -19.45 25.62
C TRP A 789 -16.26 -19.40 26.34
N SER A 790 -16.28 -18.96 27.59
CA SER A 790 -17.49 -18.50 28.26
C SER A 790 -17.15 -17.33 29.20
N GLU A 791 -18.18 -16.63 29.68
CA GLU A 791 -18.02 -15.49 30.56
C GLU A 791 -19.17 -15.43 31.56
N ARG A 792 -18.91 -14.84 32.73
CA ARG A 792 -19.97 -14.51 33.69
C ARG A 792 -20.50 -13.12 33.40
N VAL A 793 -21.51 -13.05 32.53
CA VAL A 793 -22.10 -11.76 32.10
C VAL A 793 -23.12 -11.27 33.12
N GLU A 794 -22.82 -10.13 33.73
CA GLU A 794 -23.74 -9.30 34.50
C GLU A 794 -24.47 -8.34 33.56
N VAL A 795 -25.80 -8.27 33.66
CA VAL A 795 -26.60 -7.27 32.94
C VAL A 795 -26.68 -6.02 33.80
N THR A 796 -26.08 -4.92 33.35
CA THR A 796 -25.97 -3.67 34.12
C THR A 796 -27.02 -2.63 33.74
N ASP A 797 -27.60 -2.74 32.55
CA ASP A 797 -28.70 -1.89 32.10
C ASP A 797 -29.99 -2.71 31.95
N PRO A 798 -31.11 -2.36 32.60
CA PRO A 798 -32.38 -3.06 32.45
C PRO A 798 -32.96 -3.03 31.03
N ALA A 799 -32.47 -2.16 30.14
CA ALA A 799 -32.82 -2.14 28.72
C ALA A 799 -32.16 -3.29 27.92
N ALA A 800 -31.11 -3.92 28.44
CA ALA A 800 -30.49 -5.09 27.83
C ALA A 800 -31.33 -6.35 28.08
N LYS A 801 -31.85 -6.94 26.99
CA LYS A 801 -32.63 -8.17 27.01
C LYS A 801 -31.72 -9.38 26.89
N VAL A 802 -31.94 -10.39 27.71
CA VAL A 802 -31.26 -11.69 27.60
C VAL A 802 -32.01 -12.55 26.58
N LEU A 803 -31.36 -12.86 25.46
CA LEU A 803 -31.88 -13.73 24.40
C LEU A 803 -31.59 -15.21 24.68
N ALA A 804 -30.42 -15.49 25.26
CA ALA A 804 -30.04 -16.81 25.75
C ALA A 804 -29.19 -16.68 27.02
N ALA A 805 -29.34 -17.63 27.94
CA ALA A 805 -28.55 -17.75 29.16
C ALA A 805 -27.78 -19.07 29.17
N TYR A 806 -26.69 -19.13 29.94
CA TYR A 806 -26.06 -20.42 30.25
C TYR A 806 -27.00 -21.24 31.13
N ALA A 807 -27.02 -22.57 30.95
CA ALA A 807 -27.94 -23.43 31.69
C ALA A 807 -27.70 -23.45 33.21
N ASP A 808 -26.48 -23.14 33.65
CA ASP A 808 -26.08 -22.98 35.05
C ASP A 808 -26.24 -21.55 35.59
N GLY A 809 -26.67 -20.61 34.74
CA GLY A 809 -27.01 -19.23 35.09
C GLY A 809 -26.12 -18.17 34.43
N GLY A 810 -26.61 -16.92 34.38
CA GLY A 810 -25.92 -15.81 33.72
C GLY A 810 -26.29 -15.66 32.24
N ALA A 811 -26.19 -14.42 31.73
CA ALA A 811 -26.52 -14.15 30.33
C ALA A 811 -25.43 -14.68 29.40
N ALA A 812 -25.81 -15.24 28.25
CA ALA A 812 -24.89 -15.70 27.22
C ALA A 812 -25.02 -14.90 25.92
N VAL A 813 -26.26 -14.48 25.59
CA VAL A 813 -26.55 -13.62 24.46
C VAL A 813 -27.47 -12.51 24.94
N THR A 814 -27.08 -11.27 24.73
CA THR A 814 -27.86 -10.09 25.11
C THR A 814 -28.07 -9.15 23.93
N ARG A 815 -29.13 -8.35 23.98
CA ARG A 815 -29.39 -7.26 23.04
C ARG A 815 -30.01 -6.08 23.76
N ARG A 816 -29.41 -4.90 23.64
CA ARG A 816 -29.89 -3.63 24.20
C ARG A 816 -30.33 -2.70 23.06
N GLU A 817 -31.50 -2.11 23.19
CA GLU A 817 -31.97 -1.09 22.25
C GLU A 817 -31.25 0.25 22.53
N VAL A 818 -30.76 0.92 21.48
CA VAL A 818 -29.98 2.17 21.58
C VAL A 818 -30.45 3.14 20.51
N GLY A 819 -31.12 4.22 20.89
CA GLY A 819 -31.72 5.15 19.92
C GLY A 819 -32.72 4.43 19.01
N GLY A 820 -32.48 4.49 17.70
CA GLY A 820 -33.26 3.74 16.69
C GLY A 820 -32.72 2.34 16.35
N GLY A 821 -31.58 1.95 16.93
CA GLY A 821 -30.86 0.70 16.63
C GLY A 821 -30.69 -0.19 17.86
N SER A 822 -29.72 -1.10 17.83
CA SER A 822 -29.45 -1.99 18.98
C SER A 822 -28.00 -2.47 19.05
N ALA A 823 -27.48 -2.74 20.25
CA ALA A 823 -26.18 -3.37 20.47
C ALA A 823 -26.36 -4.75 21.13
N ALA A 824 -25.75 -5.79 20.55
CA ALA A 824 -25.81 -7.17 21.05
C ALA A 824 -24.43 -7.71 21.44
N TYR A 825 -24.42 -8.60 22.43
CA TYR A 825 -23.22 -9.27 22.93
C TYR A 825 -23.41 -10.79 22.95
N VAL A 826 -22.49 -11.53 22.34
CA VAL A 826 -22.46 -13.00 22.32
C VAL A 826 -21.21 -13.48 23.07
N SER A 827 -21.37 -13.93 24.31
CA SER A 827 -20.25 -14.15 25.25
C SER A 827 -19.59 -15.54 25.16
N THR A 828 -19.82 -16.29 24.07
CA THR A 828 -19.25 -17.63 23.86
C THR A 828 -19.17 -17.97 22.38
N ARG A 829 -18.28 -18.89 21.99
CA ARG A 829 -18.22 -19.40 20.62
C ARG A 829 -19.31 -20.43 20.37
N LEU A 830 -20.23 -20.11 19.46
CA LEU A 830 -21.37 -20.96 19.10
C LEU A 830 -21.15 -21.79 17.83
N GLY A 831 -20.19 -21.41 17.00
CA GLY A 831 -20.01 -21.95 15.65
C GLY A 831 -21.21 -21.70 14.73
N PRO A 832 -21.15 -22.08 13.45
CA PRO A 832 -22.16 -21.69 12.47
C PRO A 832 -23.57 -22.17 12.82
N GLN A 833 -23.70 -23.41 13.32
CA GLN A 833 -25.01 -23.99 13.63
C GLN A 833 -25.63 -23.41 14.91
N GLY A 834 -24.83 -23.07 15.92
CA GLY A 834 -25.33 -22.38 17.11
C GLY A 834 -25.74 -20.94 16.80
N LEU A 835 -24.99 -20.25 15.92
CA LEU A 835 -25.31 -18.89 15.48
C LEU A 835 -26.67 -18.81 14.76
N ARG A 836 -27.04 -19.82 13.96
CA ARG A 836 -28.36 -19.86 13.31
C ARG A 836 -29.53 -19.78 14.29
N LEU A 837 -29.36 -20.27 15.52
CA LEU A 837 -30.40 -20.25 16.56
C LEU A 837 -30.62 -18.86 17.19
N ILE A 838 -29.71 -17.91 16.96
CA ILE A 838 -29.83 -16.54 17.50
C ILE A 838 -29.97 -15.49 16.40
N LEU A 839 -29.61 -15.80 15.15
CA LEU A 839 -29.60 -14.83 14.06
C LEU A 839 -31.00 -14.28 13.75
N GLU A 840 -32.08 -15.05 13.93
CA GLU A 840 -33.44 -14.53 13.73
C GLU A 840 -33.77 -13.37 14.68
N ASP A 841 -33.37 -13.47 15.95
CA ASP A 841 -33.56 -12.42 16.97
C ASP A 841 -32.69 -11.19 16.72
N LEU A 842 -31.60 -11.32 15.95
CA LEU A 842 -30.70 -10.23 15.59
C LEU A 842 -31.10 -9.56 14.26
N LEU A 843 -31.52 -10.33 13.26
CA LEU A 843 -31.88 -9.86 11.92
C LEU A 843 -33.27 -9.24 11.87
N THR A 844 -34.24 -9.76 12.63
CA THR A 844 -35.63 -9.27 12.61
C THR A 844 -35.76 -7.80 13.03
N PRO A 845 -35.14 -7.34 14.15
CA PRO A 845 -35.15 -5.92 14.51
C PRO A 845 -34.49 -5.03 13.45
N ALA A 846 -33.42 -5.51 12.82
CA ALA A 846 -32.74 -4.83 11.73
C ALA A 846 -33.55 -4.83 10.41
N GLY A 847 -34.69 -5.54 10.36
CA GLY A 847 -35.51 -5.67 9.17
C GLY A 847 -34.77 -6.32 8.00
N VAL A 848 -33.80 -7.20 8.29
CA VAL A 848 -33.02 -7.93 7.29
C VAL A 848 -33.71 -9.25 7.00
N VAL A 849 -33.95 -9.54 5.71
CA VAL A 849 -34.59 -10.78 5.26
C VAL A 849 -33.80 -11.41 4.11
N SER A 850 -33.91 -12.72 3.95
CA SER A 850 -33.27 -13.45 2.85
C SER A 850 -33.85 -13.04 1.50
N GLU A 851 -32.97 -12.65 0.59
CA GLU A 851 -33.27 -12.42 -0.83
C GLU A 851 -33.52 -13.74 -1.58
N LEU A 852 -33.13 -14.87 -0.98
CA LEU A 852 -33.37 -16.21 -1.52
C LEU A 852 -34.69 -16.84 -0.98
N PRO A 853 -35.44 -17.56 -1.85
CA PRO A 853 -36.53 -18.43 -1.44
C PRO A 853 -36.09 -19.46 -0.38
N PRO A 854 -36.98 -19.89 0.54
CA PRO A 854 -36.64 -20.83 1.60
C PRO A 854 -35.93 -22.11 1.14
N GLY A 855 -36.31 -22.66 -0.02
CA GLY A 855 -35.72 -23.90 -0.56
C GLY A 855 -34.25 -23.79 -0.99
N LEU A 856 -33.75 -22.56 -1.19
CA LEU A 856 -32.40 -22.26 -1.66
C LEU A 856 -31.45 -21.78 -0.56
N ARG A 857 -31.99 -21.38 0.60
CA ARG A 857 -31.19 -20.91 1.75
C ARG A 857 -30.22 -21.99 2.19
N GLY A 858 -28.96 -21.63 2.33
CA GLY A 858 -27.87 -22.57 2.66
C GLY A 858 -27.42 -23.49 1.52
N LYS A 859 -28.10 -23.53 0.38
CA LYS A 859 -27.70 -24.33 -0.79
C LYS A 859 -27.13 -23.49 -1.93
N VAL A 860 -27.57 -22.24 -2.03
CA VAL A 860 -27.12 -21.29 -3.05
C VAL A 860 -26.62 -20.04 -2.34
N GLU A 861 -25.43 -19.59 -2.73
CA GLU A 861 -24.96 -18.24 -2.41
C GLU A 861 -25.41 -17.28 -3.53
N LEU A 862 -25.88 -16.10 -3.13
CA LEU A 862 -26.24 -15.02 -4.02
C LEU A 862 -25.22 -13.89 -3.89
N ALA A 863 -24.64 -13.47 -5.01
CA ALA A 863 -23.86 -12.24 -5.11
C ALA A 863 -24.42 -11.39 -6.26
N ILE A 864 -24.27 -10.07 -6.16
CA ILE A 864 -24.88 -9.13 -7.12
C ILE A 864 -23.83 -8.12 -7.56
N ARG A 865 -23.67 -7.95 -8.88
CA ARG A 865 -22.84 -6.93 -9.52
C ARG A 865 -23.67 -6.15 -10.52
N GLY A 866 -23.88 -4.86 -10.26
CA GLY A 866 -24.80 -4.03 -11.06
C GLY A 866 -26.16 -4.73 -11.27
N PRO A 867 -26.64 -4.86 -12.53
CA PRO A 867 -27.91 -5.51 -12.84
C PRO A 867 -27.80 -7.04 -13.00
N VAL A 868 -26.76 -7.69 -12.45
CA VAL A 868 -26.50 -9.12 -12.62
C VAL A 868 -26.42 -9.84 -11.27
N ARG A 869 -27.07 -11.01 -11.18
CA ARG A 869 -26.98 -11.96 -10.07
C ARG A 869 -26.09 -13.14 -10.42
N PHE A 870 -25.24 -13.51 -9.49
CA PHE A 870 -24.48 -14.75 -9.46
C PHE A 870 -25.14 -15.69 -8.46
N LEU A 871 -25.59 -16.84 -8.94
CA LEU A 871 -26.14 -17.93 -8.13
C LEU A 871 -25.11 -19.06 -8.09
N ILE A 872 -24.50 -19.27 -6.93
CA ILE A 872 -23.38 -20.19 -6.75
C ILE A 872 -23.86 -21.39 -5.92
N ASN A 873 -23.79 -22.60 -6.49
CA ASN A 873 -24.21 -23.81 -5.77
C ASN A 873 -23.17 -24.16 -4.68
N ARG A 874 -23.60 -24.15 -3.42
CA ARG A 874 -22.80 -24.55 -2.25
C ARG A 874 -22.81 -26.06 -1.99
N THR A 875 -23.48 -26.84 -2.85
CA THR A 875 -23.65 -28.28 -2.69
C THR A 875 -23.06 -29.07 -3.87
N ASP A 876 -22.84 -30.36 -3.62
CA ASP A 876 -22.33 -31.31 -4.62
C ASP A 876 -23.41 -31.80 -5.58
N GLU A 877 -24.67 -31.60 -5.22
CA GLU A 877 -25.83 -32.07 -5.97
C GLU A 877 -26.48 -30.91 -6.75
N PRO A 878 -27.22 -31.21 -7.83
CA PRO A 878 -28.02 -30.19 -8.51
C PRO A 878 -29.08 -29.57 -7.58
N VAL A 879 -29.27 -28.26 -7.71
CA VAL A 879 -30.29 -27.50 -6.97
C VAL A 879 -31.33 -26.96 -7.96
N GLY A 880 -32.61 -27.21 -7.72
CA GLY A 880 -33.70 -26.63 -8.52
C GLY A 880 -33.87 -25.15 -8.22
N LEU A 881 -33.95 -24.29 -9.24
CA LEU A 881 -34.10 -22.83 -9.09
C LEU A 881 -35.47 -22.33 -9.58
N SER A 882 -36.46 -23.22 -9.71
CA SER A 882 -37.81 -22.91 -10.20
C SER A 882 -38.50 -21.75 -9.47
N ASP A 883 -38.15 -21.54 -8.20
CA ASP A 883 -38.72 -20.51 -7.34
C ASP A 883 -38.03 -19.13 -7.53
N LEU A 884 -36.98 -19.05 -8.36
CA LEU A 884 -36.29 -17.80 -8.72
C LEU A 884 -36.67 -17.37 -10.15
N PRO A 885 -37.44 -16.27 -10.31
CA PRO A 885 -37.79 -15.75 -11.63
C PRO A 885 -36.55 -15.45 -12.48
N GLY A 886 -36.57 -15.87 -13.74
CA GLY A 886 -35.46 -15.65 -14.69
C GLY A 886 -34.25 -16.56 -14.50
N ALA A 887 -34.24 -17.43 -13.49
CA ALA A 887 -33.22 -18.45 -13.32
C ALA A 887 -33.46 -19.68 -14.23
N PRO A 888 -32.42 -20.45 -14.59
CA PRO A 888 -32.58 -21.75 -15.24
C PRO A 888 -33.33 -22.73 -14.31
N GLU A 889 -33.94 -23.79 -14.85
CA GLU A 889 -34.72 -24.75 -14.04
C GLU A 889 -33.88 -25.40 -12.92
N SER A 890 -32.62 -25.71 -13.20
CA SER A 890 -31.68 -26.28 -12.24
C SER A 890 -30.28 -25.71 -12.40
N LEU A 891 -29.55 -25.70 -11.29
CA LEU A 891 -28.13 -25.37 -11.20
C LEU A 891 -27.37 -26.66 -10.92
N PRO A 892 -26.41 -27.08 -11.78
CA PRO A 892 -25.61 -28.27 -11.53
C PRO A 892 -24.88 -28.22 -10.18
N GLY A 893 -24.54 -29.38 -9.64
CA GLY A 893 -23.62 -29.50 -8.50
C GLY A 893 -22.33 -28.73 -8.79
N ARG A 894 -21.85 -27.95 -7.83
CA ARG A 894 -20.66 -27.09 -8.00
C ARG A 894 -20.79 -26.09 -9.17
N GLY A 895 -22.01 -25.79 -9.62
CA GLY A 895 -22.28 -24.88 -10.73
C GLY A 895 -22.45 -23.42 -10.30
N VAL A 896 -22.32 -22.52 -11.27
CA VAL A 896 -22.66 -21.10 -11.13
C VAL A 896 -23.64 -20.73 -12.25
N ALA A 897 -24.68 -19.96 -11.96
CA ALA A 897 -25.52 -19.32 -12.97
C ALA A 897 -25.40 -17.80 -12.86
N VAL A 898 -25.34 -17.12 -13.99
CA VAL A 898 -25.26 -15.66 -14.07
C VAL A 898 -26.49 -15.18 -14.81
N ILE A 899 -27.36 -14.42 -14.13
CA ILE A 899 -28.66 -14.01 -14.64
C ILE A 899 -28.92 -12.52 -14.37
N PRO A 900 -29.78 -11.84 -15.14
CA PRO A 900 -30.21 -10.48 -14.81
C PRO A 900 -30.94 -10.39 -13.45
N VAL A 901 -30.84 -9.23 -12.80
CA VAL A 901 -31.60 -8.87 -11.58
C VAL A 901 -33.09 -8.72 -11.87
#